data_AF-A0A0F7IGU7-F1
#
_entry.id   AF-A0A0F7IGU7-F1
#
_cell.length_a   1.000
_cell.length_b   1.000
_cell.length_c   1.000
_cell.angle_alpha   90.00
_cell.angle_beta   90.00
_cell.angle_gamma   90.00
#
_symmetry.space_group_name_H-M   'P 1'
#
loop_
_entity.id
_entity.type
_entity.pdbx_description
1 polymer ?
#
loop_
_entity_poly.entity_id
_entity_poly.type
_entity_poly.pdbx_seq_one_letter_code
_entity_poly.pdbx_strand_id
1 'polypeptide(L)'
;MKKEISAVLLLVSILMLISFLSSLDFSNTGFEGLIGESVFQKRDVDIKSVKLSQEEASLSENSNPPCVPLFVVSGLDEGHYRLRTGVSSQYSNGKWVMDELSYKDAMRFSAGKIFSVTPITGFEGNLPVVKDTIAVSAPAGYNSSACLFRVDLWNDSYYGVYVPSRVESHFSGDAKLARIDIEGWKMERIRELAYKITENATSDYERLKMIESYLQNHYEYSPRYNRSADMIYDFLFVERKGICMHFASAFIALATSLDIPVRAVFGYMASPTSSSQVVYSCQAHMWVEAKLGDVWVEFDPTPPARYKIPTTTEITYWDREVVEGGNVTVRGVVRLDSGEPVESGYVEVYLKMSKESPEGELLGIARLSNGTFELSAKVNESGTYSLVAHYTGSLLYQDSWSDPEVRVLAPTEIVVNLPSYVPLSFRLEGKLVSDGEGVGNKTVIVEVDGRREVVKTDEAGSFAVNLTLSEGEHRIRIVSPKEGLYAEAVLEKNVTAGSFSFALENKTLVAMKENAVNLTVLFNSHPFSGVVRVNGIPVSVEDGRATLTLVPEKPGIVEIAVGVGGFEDVLEARAKLPVEIKAEEKDGRLEIMVVDAAGNPVDGAIYVNGQQVTLIEGVARVEMEGSEFRISYPGDELHFPAEVTYEVHRPWYLLSIPILAAAGVWYYRNMPRLRVELEKEHPEMPNIWKAGEEIRVRVESNLPFAVAVDGEVSGTSVRFESPGKHAIRVNAIKDGRVRKVREIEIRIVEDYGEAVEEVFRMFEREVMRRRGIDCRTMTAREVMEALGVKDERLLRLFELYEYAGTRGYTRKEFVEAFEIYMSLRRVIG
;
A
#
# COMPACT_ATOMS: atom_id res chain seq x y z
N MET A 1 21.53 49.68 -10.35
CA MET A 1 21.45 48.43 -11.15
C MET A 1 21.87 47.15 -10.44
N LYS A 2 23.15 46.80 -10.20
CA LYS A 2 23.48 45.48 -9.57
C LYS A 2 22.98 45.31 -8.11
N LYS A 3 22.97 46.38 -7.29
CA LYS A 3 22.45 46.33 -5.90
C LYS A 3 20.92 46.29 -5.81
N GLU A 4 20.22 46.94 -6.74
CA GLU A 4 18.75 46.92 -6.79
C GLU A 4 18.24 45.58 -7.32
N ILE A 5 18.95 44.96 -8.26
CA ILE A 5 18.62 43.61 -8.75
C ILE A 5 18.82 42.56 -7.65
N SER A 6 19.87 42.66 -6.81
CA SER A 6 20.04 41.77 -5.65
C SER A 6 18.98 41.99 -4.56
N ALA A 7 18.55 43.21 -4.30
CA ALA A 7 17.50 43.48 -3.33
C ALA A 7 16.13 42.97 -3.80
N VAL A 8 15.83 43.12 -5.10
CA VAL A 8 14.61 42.58 -5.71
C VAL A 8 14.66 41.04 -5.77
N LEU A 9 15.80 40.43 -6.09
CA LEU A 9 15.95 38.97 -6.05
C LEU A 9 15.85 38.40 -4.63
N LEU A 10 16.35 39.12 -3.63
CA LEU A 10 16.20 38.72 -2.22
C LEU A 10 14.75 38.87 -1.74
N LEU A 11 14.05 39.92 -2.18
CA LEU A 11 12.64 40.11 -1.85
C LEU A 11 11.76 39.05 -2.55
N VAL A 12 12.08 38.72 -3.80
CA VAL A 12 11.40 37.66 -4.57
C VAL A 12 11.70 36.28 -4.00
N SER A 13 12.93 36.01 -3.52
CA SER A 13 13.24 34.74 -2.86
C SER A 13 12.59 34.62 -1.48
N ILE A 14 12.49 35.71 -0.71
CA ILE A 14 11.76 35.72 0.57
C ILE A 14 10.25 35.58 0.33
N LEU A 15 9.68 36.22 -0.70
CA LEU A 15 8.27 36.06 -1.06
C LEU A 15 7.96 34.67 -1.61
N MET A 16 8.88 34.05 -2.38
CA MET A 16 8.75 32.65 -2.79
C MET A 16 8.92 31.68 -1.62
N LEU A 17 9.78 31.98 -0.63
CA LEU A 17 9.93 31.17 0.57
C LEU A 17 8.70 31.26 1.48
N ILE A 18 8.10 32.45 1.62
CA ILE A 18 6.85 32.65 2.37
C ILE A 18 5.68 31.97 1.63
N SER A 19 5.61 32.07 0.31
CA SER A 19 4.61 31.36 -0.51
C SER A 19 4.78 29.85 -0.47
N PHE A 20 6.02 29.35 -0.37
CA PHE A 20 6.37 27.93 -0.25
C PHE A 20 6.04 27.39 1.16
N LEU A 21 6.35 28.16 2.21
CA LEU A 21 5.99 27.83 3.60
C LEU A 21 4.48 27.90 3.85
N SER A 22 3.75 28.78 3.16
CA SER A 22 2.28 28.81 3.20
C SER A 22 1.62 27.75 2.30
N SER A 23 2.38 27.09 1.40
CA SER A 23 1.92 25.95 0.61
C SER A 23 2.32 24.60 1.20
N LEU A 24 3.11 24.59 2.27
CA LEU A 24 3.42 23.41 3.04
C LEU A 24 2.23 23.11 3.95
N ASP A 25 1.37 22.23 3.48
CA ASP A 25 0.42 21.53 4.33
C ASP A 25 1.22 20.53 5.20
N PHE A 26 1.38 20.86 6.48
CA PHE A 26 2.06 20.01 7.45
C PHE A 26 1.20 18.79 7.89
N SER A 27 0.06 18.55 7.23
CA SER A 27 -0.80 17.39 7.49
C SER A 27 -0.18 16.03 7.11
N ASN A 28 0.97 16.00 6.41
CA ASN A 28 1.60 14.75 5.95
C ASN A 28 3.14 14.73 6.02
N THR A 29 3.78 15.54 6.87
CA THR A 29 5.22 15.38 7.13
C THR A 29 5.43 14.28 8.15
N GLY A 30 5.53 13.03 7.66
CA GLY A 30 5.79 11.81 8.41
C GLY A 30 7.02 11.86 9.32
N PHE A 31 6.85 12.50 10.48
CA PHE A 31 7.67 12.31 11.68
C PHE A 31 7.28 11.03 12.45
N GLU A 32 6.35 10.23 11.89
CA GLU A 32 5.85 8.97 12.43
C GLU A 32 6.86 7.80 12.27
N GLY A 33 7.90 7.95 11.43
CA GLY A 33 8.88 6.90 11.14
C GLY A 33 9.99 6.67 12.18
N LEU A 34 9.97 7.36 13.33
CA LEU A 34 10.95 7.16 14.42
C LEU A 34 10.49 6.18 15.51
N ILE A 35 9.29 5.60 15.36
CA ILE A 35 8.76 4.54 16.22
C ILE A 35 8.16 3.49 15.27
N GLY A 36 8.71 2.28 15.29
CA GLY A 36 8.47 1.25 14.29
C GLY A 36 7.00 1.05 13.89
N GLU A 37 6.74 1.16 12.59
CA GLU A 37 5.56 0.64 11.91
C GLU A 37 5.57 -0.90 11.96
N SER A 38 5.11 -1.48 13.06
CA SER A 38 4.66 -2.89 13.03
C SER A 38 3.67 -3.29 14.12
N VAL A 39 2.99 -2.37 14.82
CA VAL A 39 2.06 -2.81 15.89
C VAL A 39 0.70 -2.10 15.93
N PHE A 40 0.46 -0.93 15.33
CA PHE A 40 -0.82 -0.24 15.57
C PHE A 40 -1.46 0.32 14.30
N GLN A 41 -2.37 -0.47 13.75
CA GLN A 41 -3.37 -0.04 12.78
C GLN A 41 -4.20 1.08 13.41
N LYS A 42 -4.30 2.22 12.72
CA LYS A 42 -5.17 3.34 13.04
C LYS A 42 -6.62 2.81 13.09
N ARG A 43 -7.14 2.54 14.29
CA ARG A 43 -8.56 2.25 14.48
C ARG A 43 -9.29 3.59 14.42
N ASP A 44 -9.79 3.94 13.24
CA ASP A 44 -10.84 4.96 13.10
C ASP A 44 -12.11 4.41 13.78
N VAL A 45 -12.16 4.47 15.12
CA VAL A 45 -13.38 4.19 15.86
C VAL A 45 -14.29 5.40 15.66
N ASP A 46 -15.20 5.29 14.70
CA ASP A 46 -16.24 6.29 14.46
C ASP A 46 -17.27 6.21 15.61
N ILE A 47 -16.93 6.76 16.78
CA ILE A 47 -17.82 6.83 17.97
C ILE A 47 -18.91 7.88 17.70
N LYS A 48 -19.77 7.62 16.71
CA LYS A 48 -20.72 8.61 16.18
C LYS A 48 -22.11 8.61 16.83
N SER A 49 -22.40 7.78 17.82
CA SER A 49 -23.80 7.56 18.24
C SER A 49 -24.26 8.26 19.52
N VAL A 50 -23.38 8.75 20.40
CA VAL A 50 -23.84 9.32 21.69
C VAL A 50 -23.06 10.57 22.07
N LYS A 51 -23.79 11.67 22.33
CA LYS A 51 -23.23 12.87 22.97
C LYS A 51 -22.96 12.54 24.44
N LEU A 52 -21.73 12.11 24.73
CA LEU A 52 -21.27 11.82 26.09
C LEU A 52 -21.14 13.15 26.85
N SER A 53 -21.93 13.33 27.91
CA SER A 53 -21.89 14.54 28.74
C SER A 53 -21.04 14.29 29.98
N GLN A 54 -19.99 15.09 30.16
CA GLN A 54 -19.19 15.07 31.38
C GLN A 54 -19.97 15.60 32.60
N GLU A 55 -21.02 16.40 32.40
CA GLU A 55 -21.89 16.89 33.48
C GLU A 55 -22.62 15.73 34.18
N GLU A 56 -23.04 14.71 33.41
CA GLU A 56 -23.71 13.52 33.96
C GLU A 56 -22.80 12.72 34.89
N ALA A 57 -21.48 12.83 34.71
CA ALA A 57 -20.50 12.19 35.57
C ALA A 57 -20.22 12.94 36.88
N SER A 58 -20.83 14.12 37.07
CA SER A 58 -20.53 14.99 38.21
C SER A 58 -21.08 14.46 39.53
N LEU A 59 -20.17 14.23 40.49
CA LEU A 59 -20.50 13.87 41.87
C LEU A 59 -21.11 15.03 42.68
N SER A 60 -21.04 16.27 42.18
CA SER A 60 -21.72 17.40 42.84
C SER A 60 -23.23 17.39 42.61
N GLU A 61 -23.68 16.83 41.48
CA GLU A 61 -25.07 16.85 41.06
C GLU A 61 -25.74 15.48 41.20
N ASN A 62 -25.00 14.39 41.01
CA ASN A 62 -25.51 13.03 41.05
C ASN A 62 -24.86 12.21 42.18
N SER A 63 -25.67 11.50 42.97
CA SER A 63 -25.18 10.58 44.02
C SER A 63 -24.70 9.25 43.46
N ASN A 64 -25.07 8.91 42.22
CA ASN A 64 -24.63 7.74 41.49
C ASN A 64 -24.43 8.04 39.98
N PRO A 65 -23.43 8.84 39.62
CA PRO A 65 -23.15 9.12 38.22
C PRO A 65 -22.79 7.84 37.44
N PRO A 66 -23.22 7.72 36.17
CA PRO A 66 -22.83 6.62 35.31
C PRO A 66 -21.33 6.67 34.97
N CYS A 67 -20.73 5.51 34.72
CA CYS A 67 -19.38 5.40 34.19
C CYS A 67 -19.38 5.79 32.69
N VAL A 68 -19.13 7.07 32.41
CA VAL A 68 -19.04 7.63 31.05
C VAL A 68 -17.67 7.29 30.47
N PRO A 69 -17.57 6.66 29.29
CA PRO A 69 -16.28 6.45 28.63
C PRO A 69 -15.68 7.78 28.18
N LEU A 70 -14.43 8.08 28.54
CA LEU A 70 -13.79 9.38 28.29
C LEU A 70 -12.66 9.32 27.26
N PHE A 71 -11.81 8.31 27.38
CA PHE A 71 -10.67 8.09 26.49
C PHE A 71 -10.17 6.66 26.59
N VAL A 72 -9.43 6.21 25.59
CA VAL A 72 -8.75 4.92 25.58
C VAL A 72 -7.28 5.13 25.93
N VAL A 73 -6.71 4.26 26.76
CA VAL A 73 -5.29 4.28 27.14
C VAL A 73 -4.65 2.92 26.92
N SER A 74 -3.37 2.90 26.51
CA SER A 74 -2.58 1.67 26.38
C SER A 74 -1.13 1.89 26.87
N GLY A 75 -0.43 0.81 27.22
CA GLY A 75 0.97 0.86 27.64
C GLY A 75 1.20 1.21 29.11
N LEU A 76 0.22 0.98 29.99
CA LEU A 76 0.35 1.22 31.44
C LEU A 76 1.02 0.03 32.16
N ASP A 77 1.56 0.28 33.35
CA ASP A 77 2.17 -0.75 34.21
C ASP A 77 1.80 -0.57 35.70
N GLU A 78 2.21 -1.51 36.56
CA GLU A 78 1.92 -1.50 38.00
C GLU A 78 2.38 -0.22 38.73
N GLY A 79 3.33 0.54 38.19
CA GLY A 79 3.78 1.81 38.76
C GLY A 79 3.12 3.04 38.15
N HIS A 80 2.50 2.91 36.97
CA HIS A 80 2.09 4.03 36.12
C HIS A 80 0.69 3.81 35.55
N TYR A 81 -0.29 3.67 36.44
CA TYR A 81 -1.71 3.53 36.08
C TYR A 81 -2.58 4.70 36.57
N ARG A 82 -1.97 5.68 37.25
CA ARG A 82 -2.63 6.91 37.70
C ARG A 82 -2.33 8.03 36.71
N LEU A 83 -3.35 8.42 35.95
CA LEU A 83 -3.27 9.49 34.97
C LEU A 83 -3.64 10.81 35.63
N ARG A 84 -2.64 11.62 35.99
CA ARG A 84 -2.83 12.95 36.61
C ARG A 84 -3.27 13.97 35.57
N THR A 85 -4.15 14.86 36.01
CA THR A 85 -4.64 16.02 35.27
C THR A 85 -4.46 17.30 36.08
N GLY A 86 -4.09 17.23 37.35
CA GLY A 86 -3.88 18.42 38.15
C GLY A 86 -3.32 18.17 39.54
N VAL A 87 -2.79 19.22 40.15
CA VAL A 87 -2.33 19.22 41.54
C VAL A 87 -2.90 20.42 42.30
N SER A 88 -3.03 20.29 43.62
CA SER A 88 -3.43 21.40 44.48
C SER A 88 -2.72 21.34 45.83
N SER A 89 -2.25 22.52 46.27
CA SER A 89 -1.59 22.74 47.54
C SER A 89 -2.41 23.68 48.45
N GLN A 90 -3.68 23.96 48.09
CA GLN A 90 -4.55 24.88 48.82
C GLN A 90 -5.97 24.32 48.98
N TYR A 91 -6.45 24.32 50.21
CA TYR A 91 -7.81 23.96 50.59
C TYR A 91 -8.47 25.12 51.33
N SER A 92 -9.56 25.67 50.80
CA SER A 92 -10.33 26.76 51.42
C SER A 92 -11.82 26.68 51.08
N ASN A 93 -12.67 27.12 52.02
CA ASN A 93 -14.13 27.09 51.89
C ASN A 93 -14.68 25.70 51.52
N GLY A 94 -14.12 24.65 52.11
CA GLY A 94 -14.56 23.27 51.85
C GLY A 94 -14.15 22.69 50.50
N LYS A 95 -13.25 23.36 49.75
CA LYS A 95 -12.84 22.95 48.39
C LYS A 95 -11.35 23.07 48.17
N TRP A 96 -10.82 22.22 47.31
CA TRP A 96 -9.46 22.33 46.77
C TRP A 96 -9.41 23.39 45.67
N VAL A 97 -8.37 24.23 45.71
CA VAL A 97 -8.09 25.26 44.70
C VAL A 97 -6.89 24.81 43.89
N MET A 98 -7.08 24.56 42.60
CA MET A 98 -6.01 24.08 41.72
C MET A 98 -4.82 25.05 41.71
N ASP A 99 -3.60 24.52 41.75
CA ASP A 99 -2.41 25.36 41.75
C ASP A 99 -2.29 26.15 40.43
N GLU A 100 -2.00 27.44 40.52
CA GLU A 100 -1.69 28.27 39.35
C GLU A 100 -0.26 27.98 38.87
N LEU A 101 -0.14 27.31 37.73
CA LEU A 101 1.14 26.85 37.18
C LEU A 101 1.51 27.58 35.87
N SER A 102 2.80 27.82 35.69
CA SER A 102 3.37 28.23 34.39
C SER A 102 3.68 27.01 33.53
N TYR A 103 3.21 26.99 32.29
CA TYR A 103 3.40 25.88 31.34
C TYR A 103 4.44 26.19 30.26
N LYS A 104 5.51 26.90 30.65
CA LYS A 104 6.56 27.39 29.73
C LYS A 104 7.88 26.63 29.86
N ASP A 105 7.91 25.56 30.66
CA ASP A 105 9.12 24.79 30.87
C ASP A 105 9.46 23.99 29.59
N ALA A 106 10.75 23.81 29.33
CA ALA A 106 11.19 22.98 28.21
C ALA A 106 10.96 21.49 28.52
N MET A 107 10.35 20.78 27.57
CA MET A 107 10.25 19.31 27.64
C MET A 107 11.63 18.67 27.60
N ARG A 108 11.77 17.50 28.24
CA ARG A 108 13.01 16.73 28.19
C ARG A 108 12.78 15.51 27.31
N PHE A 109 13.65 15.31 26.33
CA PHE A 109 13.63 14.13 25.47
C PHE A 109 14.75 13.18 25.90
N SER A 110 14.36 12.05 26.48
CA SER A 110 15.25 10.93 26.82
C SER A 110 14.57 9.60 26.50
N ALA A 111 15.34 8.52 26.44
CA ALA A 111 14.76 7.18 26.36
C ALA A 111 13.82 6.94 27.55
N GLY A 112 12.64 6.38 27.29
CA GLY A 112 11.59 6.14 28.27
C GLY A 112 10.58 5.12 27.75
N LYS A 113 9.62 4.75 28.60
CA LYS A 113 8.46 3.95 28.19
C LYS A 113 7.40 4.85 27.58
N ILE A 114 6.59 4.27 26.70
CA ILE A 114 5.56 4.99 25.95
C ILE A 114 4.19 4.47 26.37
N PHE A 115 3.27 5.39 26.63
CA PHE A 115 1.83 5.11 26.68
C PHE A 115 1.13 5.93 25.60
N SER A 116 -0.05 5.49 25.18
CA SER A 116 -0.91 6.27 24.28
C SER A 116 -2.22 6.60 24.96
N VAL A 117 -2.80 7.74 24.57
CA VAL A 117 -4.14 8.15 24.94
C VAL A 117 -4.88 8.55 23.68
N THR A 118 -6.07 7.98 23.47
CA THR A 118 -6.98 8.32 22.38
C THR A 118 -8.25 8.93 22.98
N PRO A 119 -8.51 10.23 22.82
CA PRO A 119 -9.72 10.87 23.32
C PRO A 119 -10.98 10.25 22.70
N ILE A 120 -11.98 9.92 23.53
CA ILE A 120 -13.36 9.69 23.06
C ILE A 120 -14.11 11.03 23.11
N THR A 121 -13.87 11.80 24.17
CA THR A 121 -14.22 13.21 24.28
C THR A 121 -12.95 14.05 24.28
N GLY A 122 -12.94 15.15 23.53
CA GLY A 122 -11.81 16.09 23.48
C GLY A 122 -11.37 16.59 24.86
N PHE A 123 -10.07 16.82 25.02
CA PHE A 123 -9.48 17.37 26.23
C PHE A 123 -9.31 18.88 26.12
N GLU A 124 -9.77 19.62 27.13
CA GLU A 124 -9.48 21.03 27.33
C GLU A 124 -8.67 21.20 28.63
N GLY A 125 -7.60 22.00 28.59
CA GLY A 125 -6.72 22.18 29.74
C GLY A 125 -5.66 21.08 29.85
N ASN A 126 -5.57 20.40 31.00
CA ASN A 126 -4.47 19.49 31.28
C ASN A 126 -4.73 18.09 30.71
N LEU A 127 -3.78 17.58 29.91
CA LEU A 127 -3.83 16.22 29.38
C LEU A 127 -3.64 15.18 30.49
N PRO A 128 -4.40 14.07 30.49
CA PRO A 128 -4.13 12.91 31.34
C PRO A 128 -2.75 12.31 31.03
N VAL A 129 -1.86 12.28 32.03
CA VAL A 129 -0.52 11.69 31.88
C VAL A 129 -0.14 10.88 33.11
N VAL A 130 0.68 9.85 32.94
CA VAL A 130 1.23 9.15 34.10
C VAL A 130 2.28 10.00 34.82
N LYS A 131 2.57 9.66 36.08
CA LYS A 131 3.68 10.26 36.82
C LYS A 131 5.00 10.15 36.03
N ASP A 132 5.87 11.14 36.18
CA ASP A 132 7.19 11.19 35.55
C ASP A 132 7.17 11.18 34.00
N THR A 133 6.04 11.61 33.41
CA THR A 133 5.96 11.93 31.98
C THR A 133 6.84 13.16 31.68
N ILE A 134 7.77 13.01 30.75
CA ILE A 134 8.77 14.01 30.37
C ILE A 134 8.48 14.70 29.03
N ALA A 135 7.69 14.06 28.18
CA ALA A 135 7.27 14.57 26.88
C ALA A 135 5.93 13.97 26.47
N VAL A 136 5.17 14.72 25.67
CA VAL A 136 3.98 14.24 24.96
C VAL A 136 4.07 14.63 23.48
N SER A 137 3.44 13.86 22.60
CA SER A 137 3.40 14.19 21.16
C SER A 137 2.44 15.33 20.82
N ALA A 138 1.48 15.62 21.71
CA ALA A 138 0.58 16.77 21.56
C ALA A 138 1.35 18.09 21.72
N PRO A 139 0.94 19.18 21.03
CA PRO A 139 1.56 20.51 21.12
C PRO A 139 1.18 21.21 22.43
N ALA A 140 1.60 20.65 23.57
CA ALA A 140 1.21 21.10 24.90
C ALA A 140 2.28 21.98 25.55
N GLY A 141 1.84 22.95 26.35
CA GLY A 141 2.73 23.62 27.31
C GLY A 141 3.07 22.67 28.46
N TYR A 142 4.26 22.78 29.04
CA TYR A 142 4.76 21.85 30.07
C TYR A 142 5.09 22.55 31.40
N ASN A 143 4.68 21.93 32.50
CA ASN A 143 5.12 22.28 33.85
C ASN A 143 5.90 21.11 34.48
N SER A 144 7.18 21.32 34.71
CA SER A 144 8.11 20.31 35.23
C SER A 144 7.88 19.97 36.71
N SER A 145 7.39 20.90 37.52
CA SER A 145 7.18 20.69 38.96
C SER A 145 5.96 19.82 39.28
N ALA A 146 4.92 19.88 38.44
CA ALA A 146 3.72 19.06 38.57
C ALA A 146 3.71 17.86 37.61
N CYS A 147 4.62 17.83 36.63
CA CYS A 147 4.63 16.90 35.50
C CYS A 147 3.29 16.93 34.74
N LEU A 148 2.82 18.14 34.40
CA LEU A 148 1.55 18.36 33.72
C LEU A 148 1.77 19.01 32.36
N PHE A 149 0.90 18.64 31.43
CA PHE A 149 0.89 19.13 30.05
C PHE A 149 -0.45 19.79 29.77
N ARG A 150 -0.46 21.01 29.24
CA ARG A 150 -1.68 21.79 29.00
C ARG A 150 -1.86 22.12 27.52
N VAL A 151 -3.08 21.93 27.04
CA VAL A 151 -3.58 22.25 25.69
C VAL A 151 -4.82 23.14 25.82
N ASP A 152 -5.16 23.84 24.74
CA ASP A 152 -6.44 24.57 24.66
C ASP A 152 -7.59 23.59 24.40
N LEU A 153 -7.57 22.91 23.25
CA LEU A 153 -8.48 21.81 22.91
C LEU A 153 -7.72 20.78 22.10
N TRP A 154 -7.83 19.49 22.46
CA TRP A 154 -7.14 18.40 21.78
C TRP A 154 -8.04 17.17 21.61
N ASN A 155 -8.24 16.75 20.37
CA ASN A 155 -9.13 15.64 20.01
C ASN A 155 -8.39 14.43 19.44
N ASP A 156 -7.12 14.58 19.07
CA ASP A 156 -6.35 13.52 18.44
C ASP A 156 -5.67 12.62 19.47
N SER A 157 -5.32 11.40 19.06
CA SER A 157 -4.46 10.53 19.86
C SER A 157 -3.11 11.20 20.15
N TYR A 158 -2.58 10.99 21.34
CA TYR A 158 -1.22 11.41 21.68
C TYR A 158 -0.47 10.30 22.42
N TYR A 159 0.85 10.37 22.32
CA TYR A 159 1.76 9.52 23.05
C TYR A 159 2.42 10.31 24.17
N GLY A 160 2.62 9.68 25.31
CA GLY A 160 3.42 10.21 26.40
C GLY A 160 4.64 9.34 26.65
N VAL A 161 5.78 9.97 26.90
CA VAL A 161 7.03 9.30 27.26
C VAL A 161 7.26 9.52 28.75
N TYR A 162 7.35 8.45 29.52
CA TYR A 162 7.67 8.49 30.94
C TYR A 162 8.93 7.69 31.24
N VAL A 163 9.68 8.12 32.25
CA VAL A 163 10.89 7.42 32.66
C VAL A 163 10.57 6.62 33.93
N PRO A 164 10.48 5.27 33.85
CA PRO A 164 10.22 4.43 35.01
C PRO A 164 11.46 4.36 35.90
N SER A 165 11.71 5.40 36.69
CA SER A 165 12.82 5.43 37.64
C SER A 165 12.35 4.92 39.00
N ARG A 166 13.02 3.88 39.55
CA ARG A 166 12.99 3.58 41.00
C ARG A 166 13.90 4.51 41.82
N VAL A 167 14.49 5.54 41.20
CA VAL A 167 15.39 6.51 41.81
C VAL A 167 15.11 7.89 41.23
N GLU A 168 14.67 8.79 42.11
CA GLU A 168 14.88 10.24 42.04
C GLU A 168 14.44 10.96 40.76
N SER A 169 13.16 11.30 40.72
CA SER A 169 12.74 12.47 39.96
C SER A 169 13.22 13.74 40.70
N HIS A 170 14.41 14.23 40.33
CA HIS A 170 14.89 15.56 40.71
C HIS A 170 14.06 16.65 40.01
N PHE A 171 12.77 16.74 40.33
CA PHE A 171 11.97 17.92 40.03
C PHE A 171 12.11 18.86 41.23
N SER A 172 13.07 19.78 41.10
CA SER A 172 13.34 20.86 42.06
C SER A 172 12.23 21.92 41.98
N GLY A 173 11.06 21.58 42.51
CA GLY A 173 10.06 22.57 42.90
C GLY A 173 10.16 22.81 44.41
N ASP A 174 10.16 24.07 44.83
CA ASP A 174 10.05 24.44 46.25
C ASP A 174 8.79 23.79 46.85
N ALA A 175 8.98 22.83 47.75
CA ALA A 175 7.87 22.19 48.44
C ALA A 175 7.29 23.15 49.47
N LYS A 176 6.12 23.71 49.18
CA LYS A 176 5.33 24.47 50.15
C LYS A 176 4.41 23.52 50.90
N LEU A 177 4.28 23.74 52.21
CA LEU A 177 3.24 23.10 53.02
C LEU A 177 1.87 23.44 52.42
N ALA A 178 0.98 22.44 52.34
CA ALA A 178 -0.39 22.67 51.92
C ALA A 178 -1.06 23.68 52.85
N ARG A 179 -1.75 24.67 52.29
CA ARG A 179 -2.52 25.64 53.06
C ARG A 179 -3.92 25.10 53.27
N ILE A 180 -4.20 24.65 54.48
CA ILE A 180 -5.50 24.10 54.87
C ILE A 180 -6.21 25.12 55.75
N ASP A 181 -7.23 25.77 55.19
CA ASP A 181 -8.09 26.73 55.88
C ASP A 181 -9.11 25.96 56.75
N ILE A 182 -8.74 25.76 58.01
CA ILE A 182 -9.56 25.11 59.02
C ILE A 182 -9.39 25.83 60.36
N GLU A 183 -10.43 25.85 61.18
CA GLU A 183 -10.38 26.49 62.50
C GLU A 183 -9.24 25.91 63.35
N GLY A 184 -8.46 26.78 64.02
CA GLY A 184 -7.22 26.37 64.69
C GLY A 184 -7.40 25.25 65.72
N TRP A 185 -8.51 25.23 66.46
CA TRP A 185 -8.80 24.16 67.43
C TRP A 185 -9.09 22.80 66.76
N LYS A 186 -9.67 22.80 65.55
CA LYS A 186 -9.88 21.58 64.74
C LYS A 186 -8.52 21.06 64.26
N MET A 187 -7.64 21.95 63.82
CA MET A 187 -6.29 21.57 63.40
C MET A 187 -5.47 21.00 64.56
N GLU A 188 -5.60 21.53 65.77
CA GLU A 188 -4.95 20.97 66.96
C GLU A 188 -5.40 19.54 67.22
N ARG A 189 -6.71 19.28 67.15
CA ARG A 189 -7.26 17.93 67.34
C ARG A 189 -6.83 16.95 66.24
N ILE A 190 -6.69 17.44 65.00
CA ILE A 190 -6.11 16.66 63.89
C ILE A 190 -4.64 16.33 64.20
N ARG A 191 -3.87 17.29 64.74
CA ARG A 191 -2.48 17.06 65.15
C ARG A 191 -2.34 16.03 66.25
N GLU A 192 -3.19 16.09 67.27
CA GLU A 192 -3.24 15.07 68.35
C GLU A 192 -3.49 13.67 67.79
N LEU A 193 -4.43 13.54 66.85
CA LEU A 193 -4.70 12.29 66.16
C LEU A 193 -3.48 11.84 65.33
N ALA A 194 -2.85 12.76 64.60
CA ALA A 194 -1.66 12.46 63.79
C ALA A 194 -0.53 11.92 64.67
N TYR A 195 -0.19 12.59 65.78
CA TYR A 195 0.83 12.10 66.72
C TYR A 195 0.51 10.72 67.28
N LYS A 196 -0.75 10.46 67.62
CA LYS A 196 -1.19 9.15 68.11
C LYS A 196 -1.04 8.06 67.05
N ILE A 197 -1.39 8.35 65.80
CA ILE A 197 -1.22 7.40 64.69
C ILE A 197 0.26 7.09 64.48
N THR A 198 1.14 8.09 64.64
CA THR A 198 2.55 8.01 64.25
C THR A 198 3.53 7.83 65.42
N GLU A 199 3.07 7.45 66.61
CA GLU A 199 3.86 7.44 67.85
C GLU A 199 5.17 6.63 67.73
N ASN A 200 5.17 5.55 66.95
CA ASN A 200 6.32 4.65 66.76
C ASN A 200 7.11 4.89 65.46
N ALA A 201 6.77 5.91 64.68
CA ALA A 201 7.42 6.14 63.39
C ALA A 201 8.81 6.78 63.55
N THR A 202 9.79 6.24 62.84
CA THR A 202 11.20 6.67 62.84
C THR A 202 11.55 7.61 61.69
N SER A 203 10.67 7.77 60.70
CA SER A 203 10.86 8.62 59.53
C SER A 203 9.54 9.19 59.01
N ASP A 204 9.58 10.29 58.24
CA ASP A 204 8.37 10.89 57.65
C ASP A 204 7.67 9.93 56.67
N TYR A 205 8.43 9.11 55.94
CA TYR A 205 7.84 8.05 55.11
C TYR A 205 7.03 7.06 55.94
N GLU A 206 7.57 6.61 57.08
CA GLU A 206 6.87 5.71 58.00
C GLU A 206 5.62 6.37 58.60
N ARG A 207 5.71 7.64 59.00
CA ARG A 207 4.55 8.43 59.47
C ARG A 207 3.43 8.43 58.44
N LEU A 208 3.76 8.74 57.18
CA LEU A 208 2.79 8.78 56.08
C LEU A 208 2.19 7.40 55.79
N LYS A 209 2.98 6.32 55.78
CA LYS A 209 2.47 4.95 55.62
C LYS A 209 1.55 4.52 56.77
N MET A 210 1.83 4.93 57.99
CA MET A 210 0.96 4.68 59.15
C MET A 210 -0.36 5.46 59.03
N ILE A 211 -0.33 6.72 58.57
CA ILE A 211 -1.53 7.52 58.30
C ILE A 211 -2.38 6.87 57.19
N GLU A 212 -1.75 6.49 56.07
CA GLU A 212 -2.42 5.80 54.95
C GLU A 212 -3.12 4.53 55.45
N SER A 213 -2.38 3.66 56.16
CA SER A 213 -2.89 2.41 56.71
C SER A 213 -3.99 2.64 57.75
N TYR A 214 -3.88 3.69 58.57
CA TYR A 214 -4.89 4.03 59.56
C TYR A 214 -6.21 4.40 58.88
N LEU A 215 -6.17 5.26 57.87
CA LEU A 215 -7.35 5.67 57.11
C LEU A 215 -7.98 4.48 56.38
N GLN A 216 -7.19 3.65 55.69
CA GLN A 216 -7.69 2.46 54.98
C GLN A 216 -8.37 1.43 55.90
N ASN A 217 -7.92 1.31 57.15
CA ASN A 217 -8.41 0.29 58.09
C ASN A 217 -9.56 0.76 59.00
N HIS A 218 -9.68 2.06 59.28
CA HIS A 218 -10.65 2.59 60.25
C HIS A 218 -11.81 3.38 59.63
N TYR A 219 -11.75 3.65 58.33
CA TYR A 219 -12.74 4.45 57.60
C TYR A 219 -13.30 3.65 56.42
N GLU A 220 -14.53 3.94 56.02
CA GLU A 220 -15.23 3.21 54.96
C GLU A 220 -15.39 4.06 53.70
N TYR A 221 -15.04 3.49 52.54
CA TYR A 221 -15.38 4.12 51.27
C TYR A 221 -16.88 3.97 51.00
N SER A 222 -17.59 5.10 50.90
CA SER A 222 -19.02 5.14 50.58
C SER A 222 -19.36 6.39 49.76
N PRO A 223 -19.98 6.26 48.57
CA PRO A 223 -20.54 7.39 47.84
C PRO A 223 -21.80 7.96 48.52
N ARG A 224 -22.41 7.23 49.45
CA ARG A 224 -23.51 7.70 50.30
C ARG A 224 -22.95 8.27 51.60
N TYR A 225 -22.65 9.56 51.61
CA TYR A 225 -22.15 10.31 52.77
C TYR A 225 -22.94 11.61 52.93
N ASN A 226 -22.98 12.16 54.16
CA ASN A 226 -23.62 13.45 54.41
C ASN A 226 -22.69 14.59 53.98
N ARG A 227 -23.21 15.52 53.16
CA ARG A 227 -22.45 16.72 52.79
C ARG A 227 -22.32 17.63 54.00
N SER A 228 -21.09 17.95 54.39
CA SER A 228 -20.76 18.91 55.46
C SER A 228 -19.95 20.08 54.93
N ALA A 229 -20.05 21.23 55.61
CA ALA A 229 -19.19 22.39 55.38
C ALA A 229 -17.73 22.12 55.81
N ASP A 230 -17.51 21.31 56.85
CA ASP A 230 -16.18 20.94 57.37
C ASP A 230 -15.82 19.50 57.00
N MET A 231 -15.73 19.25 55.69
CA MET A 231 -15.52 17.92 55.11
C MET A 231 -14.40 17.10 55.77
N ILE A 232 -13.27 17.73 56.11
CA ILE A 232 -12.09 17.06 56.67
C ILE A 232 -12.33 16.62 58.12
N TYR A 233 -12.81 17.54 58.96
CA TYR A 233 -12.99 17.29 60.38
C TYR A 233 -14.12 16.30 60.64
N ASP A 234 -15.25 16.49 59.94
CA ASP A 234 -16.41 15.60 60.10
C ASP A 234 -16.11 14.20 59.58
N PHE A 235 -15.35 14.08 58.49
CA PHE A 235 -14.87 12.77 58.04
C PHE A 235 -14.03 12.08 59.13
N LEU A 236 -13.03 12.77 59.71
CA LEU A 236 -12.12 12.21 60.72
C LEU A 236 -12.82 11.83 62.04
N PHE A 237 -13.75 12.65 62.52
CA PHE A 237 -14.25 12.55 63.89
C PHE A 237 -15.74 12.22 64.02
N VAL A 238 -16.53 12.33 62.94
CA VAL A 238 -17.99 12.15 62.97
C VAL A 238 -18.43 11.01 62.05
N GLU A 239 -18.35 11.20 60.74
CA GLU A 239 -18.91 10.31 59.72
C GLU A 239 -18.09 9.03 59.56
N ARG A 240 -16.76 9.15 59.49
CA ARG A 240 -15.82 8.06 59.18
C ARG A 240 -16.13 7.30 57.88
N LYS A 241 -16.92 7.90 56.99
CA LYS A 241 -17.32 7.39 55.69
C LYS A 241 -17.23 8.49 54.64
N GLY A 242 -16.77 8.17 53.44
CA GLY A 242 -16.67 9.16 52.36
C GLY A 242 -16.10 8.60 51.06
N ILE A 243 -15.83 9.48 50.11
CA ILE A 243 -15.18 9.16 48.82
C ILE A 243 -13.69 9.54 48.84
N CYS A 244 -12.94 9.21 47.78
CA CYS A 244 -11.50 9.45 47.64
C CYS A 244 -11.07 10.87 48.06
N MET A 245 -11.87 11.88 47.71
CA MET A 245 -11.64 13.27 48.11
C MET A 245 -11.55 13.46 49.64
N HIS A 246 -12.38 12.78 50.43
CA HIS A 246 -12.36 12.88 51.90
C HIS A 246 -11.10 12.22 52.47
N PHE A 247 -10.76 11.02 51.98
CA PHE A 247 -9.58 10.27 52.39
C PHE A 247 -8.29 11.04 52.08
N ALA A 248 -8.13 11.51 50.84
CA ALA A 248 -6.97 12.32 50.43
C ALA A 248 -6.86 13.61 51.23
N SER A 249 -7.99 14.30 51.47
CA SER A 249 -7.99 15.54 52.25
C SER A 249 -7.65 15.33 53.72
N ALA A 250 -8.16 14.25 54.34
CA ALA A 250 -7.85 13.87 55.71
C ALA A 250 -6.39 13.48 55.88
N PHE A 251 -5.84 12.70 54.92
CA PHE A 251 -4.43 12.38 54.89
C PHE A 251 -3.57 13.65 54.80
N ILE A 252 -3.91 14.58 53.90
CA ILE A 252 -3.17 15.83 53.75
C ILE A 252 -3.24 16.67 55.03
N ALA A 253 -4.40 16.75 55.70
CA ALA A 253 -4.53 17.45 56.97
C ALA A 253 -3.69 16.84 58.10
N LEU A 254 -3.70 15.51 58.23
CA LEU A 254 -2.87 14.81 59.20
C LEU A 254 -1.38 15.02 58.92
N ALA A 255 -0.93 14.88 57.68
CA ALA A 255 0.47 15.07 57.29
C ALA A 255 0.93 16.53 57.47
N THR A 256 0.11 17.50 57.05
CA THR A 256 0.39 18.94 57.20
C THR A 256 0.47 19.34 58.67
N SER A 257 -0.34 18.72 59.55
CA SER A 257 -0.28 18.97 61.00
C SER A 257 1.03 18.53 61.66
N LEU A 258 1.78 17.65 60.99
CA LEU A 258 3.11 17.16 61.37
C LEU A 258 4.24 17.87 60.60
N ASP A 259 3.94 18.99 59.93
CA ASP A 259 4.88 19.78 59.11
C ASP A 259 5.49 19.01 57.93
N ILE A 260 4.81 17.97 57.42
CA ILE A 260 5.24 17.22 56.24
C ILE A 260 4.63 17.86 54.98
N PRO A 261 5.44 18.30 53.99
CA PRO A 261 4.92 18.88 52.76
C PRO A 261 4.21 17.83 51.88
N VAL A 262 2.94 18.09 51.59
CA VAL A 262 2.06 17.23 50.81
C VAL A 262 1.21 18.07 49.85
N ARG A 263 0.74 17.45 48.77
CA ARG A 263 -0.21 18.05 47.81
C ARG A 263 -1.24 17.03 47.35
N ALA A 264 -2.42 17.52 46.98
CA ALA A 264 -3.44 16.73 46.31
C ALA A 264 -3.08 16.54 44.83
N VAL A 265 -3.37 15.35 44.29
CA VAL A 265 -3.29 15.06 42.87
C VAL A 265 -4.65 14.58 42.39
N PHE A 266 -5.10 15.12 41.26
CA PHE A 266 -6.38 14.81 40.63
C PHE A 266 -6.13 14.13 39.29
N GLY A 267 -7.00 13.20 38.92
CA GLY A 267 -6.86 12.46 37.69
C GLY A 267 -7.77 11.24 37.61
N TYR A 268 -7.29 10.21 36.94
CA TYR A 268 -7.98 8.93 36.74
C TYR A 268 -7.11 7.76 37.19
N MET A 269 -7.74 6.75 37.77
CA MET A 269 -7.09 5.50 38.14
C MET A 269 -7.50 4.39 37.17
N ALA A 270 -6.61 4.10 36.21
CA ALA A 270 -6.79 3.01 35.25
C ALA A 270 -6.32 1.66 35.82
N SER A 271 -6.54 0.58 35.08
CA SER A 271 -5.97 -0.73 35.41
C SER A 271 -4.48 -0.78 35.00
N PRO A 272 -3.60 -1.43 35.78
CA PRO A 272 -2.18 -1.55 35.46
C PRO A 272 -1.94 -2.62 34.37
N THR A 273 -2.39 -2.37 33.15
CA THR A 273 -2.23 -3.28 32.00
C THR A 273 -1.60 -2.56 30.81
N SER A 274 -0.75 -3.29 30.08
CA SER A 274 -0.16 -2.79 28.83
C SER A 274 -1.18 -2.78 27.68
N SER A 275 -2.24 -3.59 27.77
CA SER A 275 -3.31 -3.65 26.79
C SER A 275 -4.13 -2.36 26.79
N SER A 276 -4.76 -2.09 25.64
CA SER A 276 -5.71 -0.99 25.49
C SER A 276 -6.90 -1.17 26.43
N GLN A 277 -7.31 -0.11 27.12
CA GLN A 277 -8.50 -0.08 27.97
C GLN A 277 -9.21 1.27 27.86
N VAL A 278 -10.52 1.27 28.02
CA VAL A 278 -11.31 2.51 28.16
C VAL A 278 -11.17 3.02 29.59
N VAL A 279 -10.91 4.33 29.75
CA VAL A 279 -10.97 5.03 31.03
C VAL A 279 -12.32 5.72 31.15
N TYR A 280 -13.02 5.39 32.22
CA TYR A 280 -14.35 5.89 32.53
C TYR A 280 -14.31 7.05 33.54
N SER A 281 -15.33 7.89 33.51
CA SER A 281 -15.49 9.01 34.43
C SER A 281 -15.56 8.57 35.91
N CYS A 282 -16.12 7.41 36.20
CA CYS A 282 -16.19 6.85 37.55
C CYS A 282 -14.84 6.36 38.09
N GLN A 283 -13.80 6.34 37.24
CA GLN A 283 -12.40 6.13 37.65
C GLN A 283 -11.71 7.45 38.01
N ALA A 284 -12.41 8.59 37.99
CA ALA A 284 -11.88 9.84 38.51
C ALA A 284 -11.47 9.64 39.98
N HIS A 285 -10.25 10.03 40.29
CA HIS A 285 -9.63 9.76 41.59
C HIS A 285 -8.81 10.93 42.08
N MET A 286 -8.73 11.04 43.40
CA MET A 286 -7.86 12.00 44.08
C MET A 286 -6.94 11.21 45.03
N TRP A 287 -5.64 11.42 44.89
CA TRP A 287 -4.61 10.82 45.73
C TRP A 287 -3.65 11.90 46.24
N VAL A 288 -2.61 11.48 46.97
CA VAL A 288 -1.68 12.41 47.63
C VAL A 288 -0.27 12.20 47.10
N GLU A 289 0.47 13.29 46.97
CA GLU A 289 1.94 13.26 46.86
C GLU A 289 2.57 13.93 48.06
N ALA A 290 3.58 13.31 48.66
CA ALA A 290 4.38 13.88 49.74
C ALA A 290 5.81 14.15 49.26
N LYS A 291 6.39 15.29 49.67
CA LYS A 291 7.79 15.59 49.38
C LYS A 291 8.68 14.94 50.44
N LEU A 292 9.51 14.00 50.02
CA LEU A 292 10.49 13.32 50.88
C LEU A 292 11.88 13.57 50.30
N GLY A 293 12.68 14.43 50.95
CA GLY A 293 13.90 14.96 50.33
C GLY A 293 13.59 15.69 49.03
N ASP A 294 14.25 15.33 47.93
CA ASP A 294 14.05 15.96 46.63
C ASP A 294 12.97 15.31 45.77
N VAL A 295 12.29 14.27 46.26
CA VAL A 295 11.33 13.48 45.47
C VAL A 295 9.89 13.62 45.95
N TRP A 296 8.95 13.56 45.01
CA TRP A 296 7.52 13.45 45.31
C TRP A 296 7.10 11.98 45.27
N VAL A 297 6.63 11.45 46.39
CA VAL A 297 6.19 10.05 46.54
C VAL A 297 4.66 10.01 46.63
N GLU A 298 4.02 9.11 45.88
CA GLU A 298 2.56 8.95 45.87
C GLU A 298 2.07 8.09 47.03
N PHE A 299 0.94 8.49 47.63
CA PHE A 299 0.19 7.78 48.65
C PHE A 299 -1.29 7.78 48.28
N ASP A 300 -2.00 6.69 48.56
CA ASP A 300 -3.44 6.59 48.36
C ASP A 300 -4.14 6.09 49.64
N PRO A 301 -4.67 7.02 50.46
CA PRO A 301 -5.37 6.66 51.69
C PRO A 301 -6.75 6.01 51.45
N THR A 302 -7.21 5.94 50.19
CA THR A 302 -8.54 5.44 49.86
C THR A 302 -8.56 3.92 49.89
N PRO A 303 -9.38 3.27 50.73
CA PRO A 303 -9.55 1.83 50.68
C PRO A 303 -10.36 1.43 49.44
N PRO A 304 -10.24 0.17 48.95
CA PRO A 304 -11.09 -0.32 47.88
C PRO A 304 -12.58 -0.28 48.29
N ALA A 305 -13.45 0.07 47.35
CA ALA A 305 -14.89 0.03 47.56
C ALA A 305 -15.33 -1.41 47.89
N ARG A 306 -16.02 -1.60 49.03
CA ARG A 306 -16.32 -2.96 49.53
C ARG A 306 -17.61 -3.57 48.95
N TYR A 307 -18.47 -2.79 48.30
CA TYR A 307 -19.74 -3.32 47.80
C TYR A 307 -20.35 -2.46 46.70
N LYS A 308 -20.44 -3.02 45.49
CA LYS A 308 -21.32 -2.52 44.42
C LYS A 308 -22.49 -3.50 44.28
N ILE A 309 -23.68 -3.00 43.96
CA ILE A 309 -24.88 -3.80 43.72
C ILE A 309 -24.71 -4.53 42.37
N PRO A 310 -24.81 -5.87 42.31
CA PRO A 310 -24.70 -6.62 41.07
C PRO A 310 -25.75 -6.23 40.04
N THR A 311 -25.40 -6.34 38.76
CA THR A 311 -26.31 -6.14 37.64
C THR A 311 -26.22 -7.32 36.68
N THR A 312 -27.25 -7.50 35.87
CA THR A 312 -27.30 -8.46 34.77
C THR A 312 -27.59 -7.70 33.47
N THR A 313 -26.76 -7.93 32.45
CA THR A 313 -26.96 -7.45 31.09
C THR A 313 -27.42 -8.62 30.22
N GLU A 314 -28.46 -8.40 29.41
CA GLU A 314 -29.01 -9.40 28.51
C GLU A 314 -29.28 -8.79 27.14
N ILE A 315 -28.63 -9.29 26.10
CA ILE A 315 -29.02 -8.99 24.72
C ILE A 315 -30.29 -9.80 24.40
N THR A 316 -31.39 -9.08 24.21
CA THR A 316 -32.73 -9.65 23.94
C THR A 316 -32.99 -9.85 22.44
N TYR A 317 -32.29 -9.12 21.58
CA TYR A 317 -32.36 -9.25 20.13
C TYR A 317 -31.03 -8.88 19.50
N TRP A 318 -30.61 -9.64 18.50
CA TRP A 318 -29.52 -9.28 17.61
C TRP A 318 -29.71 -9.95 16.25
N ASP A 319 -29.15 -9.33 15.22
CA ASP A 319 -29.04 -9.97 13.90
C ASP A 319 -28.01 -11.10 14.01
N ARG A 320 -28.47 -12.37 14.02
CA ARG A 320 -27.60 -13.55 14.20
C ARG A 320 -26.62 -13.77 13.05
N GLU A 321 -26.99 -13.28 11.88
CA GLU A 321 -26.19 -13.34 10.67
C GLU A 321 -26.30 -11.99 9.94
N VAL A 322 -25.16 -11.47 9.49
CA VAL A 322 -25.06 -10.21 8.75
C VAL A 322 -24.00 -10.40 7.67
N VAL A 323 -24.16 -9.79 6.50
CA VAL A 323 -23.11 -9.81 5.46
C VAL A 323 -22.08 -8.75 5.80
N GLU A 324 -20.80 -9.04 5.59
CA GLU A 324 -19.71 -8.08 5.74
C GLU A 324 -20.03 -6.76 5.02
N GLY A 325 -19.74 -5.64 5.68
CA GLY A 325 -20.12 -4.30 5.23
C GLY A 325 -21.57 -3.91 5.55
N GLY A 326 -22.39 -4.82 6.07
CA GLY A 326 -23.75 -4.56 6.55
C GLY A 326 -23.80 -4.06 7.99
N ASN A 327 -25.01 -3.74 8.47
CA ASN A 327 -25.24 -3.33 9.86
C ASN A 327 -25.78 -4.48 10.71
N VAL A 328 -25.24 -4.65 11.90
CA VAL A 328 -25.79 -5.48 12.97
C VAL A 328 -26.60 -4.60 13.93
N THR A 329 -27.84 -4.99 14.19
CA THR A 329 -28.70 -4.37 15.20
C THR A 329 -28.65 -5.19 16.48
N VAL A 330 -28.54 -4.52 17.62
CA VAL A 330 -28.42 -5.12 18.96
C VAL A 330 -29.36 -4.40 19.90
N ARG A 331 -30.19 -5.15 20.62
CA ARG A 331 -31.09 -4.62 21.65
C ARG A 331 -31.01 -5.45 22.90
N GLY A 332 -30.98 -4.82 24.05
CA GLY A 332 -30.92 -5.53 25.31
C GLY A 332 -31.43 -4.75 26.50
N VAL A 333 -31.32 -5.40 27.65
CA VAL A 333 -31.73 -4.86 28.93
C VAL A 333 -30.63 -4.97 29.97
N VAL A 334 -30.63 -4.05 30.92
CA VAL A 334 -29.78 -4.09 32.12
C VAL A 334 -30.68 -4.00 33.35
N ARG A 335 -30.54 -4.97 34.25
CA ARG A 335 -31.36 -5.08 35.46
C ARG A 335 -30.49 -5.31 36.69
N LEU A 336 -31.01 -4.94 37.85
CA LEU A 336 -30.47 -5.40 39.12
C LEU A 336 -30.80 -6.89 39.30
N ASP A 337 -30.09 -7.59 40.18
CA ASP A 337 -30.42 -8.97 40.56
C ASP A 337 -31.84 -9.11 41.15
N SER A 338 -32.41 -8.01 41.67
CA SER A 338 -33.82 -7.93 42.10
C SER A 338 -34.83 -7.94 40.94
N GLY A 339 -34.37 -7.76 39.70
CA GLY A 339 -35.17 -7.67 38.48
C GLY A 339 -35.59 -6.24 38.09
N GLU A 340 -35.31 -5.24 38.94
CA GLU A 340 -35.59 -3.83 38.65
C GLU A 340 -34.68 -3.30 37.53
N PRO A 341 -35.20 -2.45 36.61
CA PRO A 341 -34.37 -1.86 35.56
C PRO A 341 -33.34 -0.90 36.14
N VAL A 342 -32.13 -0.92 35.58
CA VAL A 342 -31.13 0.10 35.89
C VAL A 342 -31.49 1.39 35.14
N GLU A 343 -31.74 2.48 35.87
CA GLU A 343 -32.35 3.69 35.30
C GLU A 343 -31.49 4.36 34.21
N SER A 344 -30.17 4.40 34.39
CA SER A 344 -29.24 5.11 33.51
C SER A 344 -27.84 4.46 33.49
N GLY A 345 -27.09 4.75 32.43
CA GLY A 345 -25.72 4.27 32.22
C GLY A 345 -25.41 4.06 30.75
N TYR A 346 -24.32 3.34 30.47
CA TYR A 346 -23.83 3.10 29.12
C TYR A 346 -23.55 1.61 28.91
N VAL A 347 -23.81 1.14 27.70
CA VAL A 347 -23.52 -0.23 27.26
C VAL A 347 -22.61 -0.14 26.05
N GLU A 348 -21.40 -0.64 26.20
CA GLU A 348 -20.45 -0.79 25.10
C GLU A 348 -20.75 -2.11 24.38
N VAL A 349 -20.80 -2.09 23.05
CA VAL A 349 -21.05 -3.30 22.25
C VAL A 349 -19.82 -3.58 21.41
N TYR A 350 -19.23 -4.75 21.61
CA TYR A 350 -18.05 -5.21 20.92
C TYR A 350 -18.34 -6.41 20.03
N LEU A 351 -17.60 -6.51 18.93
CA LEU A 351 -17.44 -7.74 18.17
C LEU A 351 -16.09 -8.36 18.56
N LYS A 352 -16.12 -9.56 19.17
CA LYS A 352 -14.91 -10.26 19.65
C LYS A 352 -14.84 -11.68 19.12
N MET A 353 -13.64 -12.22 18.91
CA MET A 353 -13.48 -13.65 18.57
C MET A 353 -14.04 -14.57 19.66
N SER A 354 -13.90 -14.16 20.92
CA SER A 354 -14.55 -14.76 22.07
C SER A 354 -14.76 -13.71 23.16
N LYS A 355 -15.66 -13.96 24.13
CA LYS A 355 -15.87 -13.06 25.28
C LYS A 355 -14.56 -12.65 25.97
N GLU A 356 -13.68 -13.62 26.18
CA GLU A 356 -12.41 -13.46 26.92
C GLU A 356 -11.27 -12.91 26.05
N SER A 357 -11.50 -12.71 24.76
CA SER A 357 -10.49 -12.10 23.90
C SER A 357 -10.18 -10.68 24.40
N PRO A 358 -8.90 -10.36 24.67
CA PRO A 358 -8.51 -9.03 25.12
C PRO A 358 -8.72 -7.98 24.01
N GLU A 359 -8.74 -8.43 22.76
CA GLU A 359 -8.97 -7.62 21.56
C GLU A 359 -10.40 -7.80 21.04
N GLY A 360 -10.93 -6.72 20.45
CA GLY A 360 -12.28 -6.65 19.89
C GLY A 360 -12.53 -5.33 19.17
N GLU A 361 -13.41 -5.35 18.18
CA GLU A 361 -13.91 -4.15 17.50
C GLU A 361 -15.03 -3.54 18.36
N LEU A 362 -14.86 -2.29 18.81
CA LEU A 362 -15.95 -1.55 19.45
C LEU A 362 -16.92 -1.09 18.36
N LEU A 363 -18.08 -1.74 18.28
CA LEU A 363 -19.12 -1.39 17.31
C LEU A 363 -19.82 -0.07 17.68
N GLY A 364 -19.90 0.22 18.98
CA GLY A 364 -20.43 1.49 19.47
C GLY A 364 -20.83 1.45 20.94
N ILE A 365 -21.30 2.60 21.42
CA ILE A 365 -21.76 2.79 22.78
C ILE A 365 -23.25 3.16 22.72
N ALA A 366 -24.08 2.44 23.46
CA ALA A 366 -25.51 2.71 23.61
C ALA A 366 -25.78 3.34 24.98
N ARG A 367 -26.62 4.38 25.01
CA ARG A 367 -27.10 4.95 26.27
C ARG A 367 -28.24 4.09 26.82
N LEU A 368 -28.14 3.72 28.09
CA LEU A 368 -29.21 3.01 28.80
C LEU A 368 -30.33 3.99 29.13
N SER A 369 -31.56 3.61 28.77
CA SER A 369 -32.78 4.36 29.10
C SER A 369 -33.76 3.41 29.78
N ASN A 370 -33.97 3.60 31.09
CA ASN A 370 -34.89 2.79 31.91
C ASN A 370 -34.66 1.28 31.73
N GLY A 371 -33.40 0.85 31.85
CA GLY A 371 -32.99 -0.54 31.75
C GLY A 371 -32.96 -1.11 30.34
N THR A 372 -33.11 -0.31 29.27
CA THR A 372 -33.06 -0.77 27.87
C THR A 372 -31.96 -0.06 27.07
N PHE A 373 -31.33 -0.77 26.14
CA PHE A 373 -30.34 -0.21 25.21
C PHE A 373 -30.55 -0.75 23.79
N GLU A 374 -30.19 0.06 22.79
CA GLU A 374 -30.23 -0.30 21.37
C GLU A 374 -29.02 0.31 20.65
N LEU A 375 -28.42 -0.46 19.74
CA LEU A 375 -27.32 -0.05 18.87
C LEU A 375 -27.53 -0.65 17.48
N SER A 376 -27.21 0.12 16.43
CA SER A 376 -27.02 -0.40 15.07
C SER A 376 -25.67 0.07 14.56
N ALA A 377 -24.82 -0.86 14.14
CA ALA A 377 -23.44 -0.58 13.77
C ALA A 377 -22.99 -1.45 12.60
N LYS A 378 -22.05 -0.92 11.80
CA LYS A 378 -21.49 -1.63 10.64
C LYS A 378 -20.48 -2.67 11.11
N VAL A 379 -20.47 -3.84 10.46
CA VAL A 379 -19.43 -4.87 10.66
C VAL A 379 -18.57 -4.97 9.40
N ASN A 380 -17.26 -5.12 9.56
CA ASN A 380 -16.32 -5.00 8.44
C ASN A 380 -15.54 -6.27 8.12
N GLU A 381 -15.54 -7.28 9.01
CA GLU A 381 -14.80 -8.52 8.80
C GLU A 381 -15.73 -9.74 8.95
N SER A 382 -15.62 -10.67 8.00
CA SER A 382 -16.34 -11.94 8.03
C SER A 382 -15.72 -12.95 9.01
N GLY A 383 -16.58 -13.71 9.69
CA GLY A 383 -16.17 -14.59 10.77
C GLY A 383 -17.32 -14.98 11.71
N THR A 384 -17.01 -15.83 12.68
CA THR A 384 -17.91 -16.11 13.80
C THR A 384 -17.37 -15.40 15.04
N TYR A 385 -18.20 -14.59 15.67
CA TYR A 385 -17.81 -13.73 16.78
C TYR A 385 -18.78 -13.86 17.96
N SER A 386 -18.30 -13.53 19.15
CA SER A 386 -19.13 -13.16 20.30
C SER A 386 -19.47 -11.67 20.21
N LEU A 387 -20.75 -11.35 20.20
CA LEU A 387 -21.28 -9.99 20.26
C LEU A 387 -21.41 -9.58 21.73
N VAL A 388 -20.39 -8.90 22.25
CA VAL A 388 -20.28 -8.63 23.69
C VAL A 388 -20.88 -7.26 24.03
N ALA A 389 -22.03 -7.23 24.70
CA ALA A 389 -22.55 -6.04 25.37
C ALA A 389 -22.00 -5.96 26.80
N HIS A 390 -21.31 -4.88 27.14
CA HIS A 390 -20.76 -4.58 28.47
C HIS A 390 -21.42 -3.33 29.03
N TYR A 391 -22.26 -3.51 30.05
CA TYR A 391 -22.75 -2.38 30.84
C TYR A 391 -21.61 -1.84 31.72
N THR A 392 -21.28 -0.55 31.61
CA THR A 392 -20.08 0.05 32.22
C THR A 392 -20.15 0.23 33.74
N GLY A 393 -21.32 0.01 34.33
CA GLY A 393 -21.52 0.19 35.78
C GLY A 393 -21.63 1.66 36.20
N SER A 394 -21.56 1.86 37.52
CA SER A 394 -21.52 3.17 38.17
C SER A 394 -20.75 3.07 39.50
N LEU A 395 -20.79 4.11 40.33
CA LEU A 395 -20.26 4.02 41.70
C LEU A 395 -21.05 3.05 42.58
N LEU A 396 -22.36 2.90 42.36
CA LEU A 396 -23.20 1.95 43.10
C LEU A 396 -23.40 0.62 42.39
N TYR A 397 -23.43 0.58 41.05
CA TYR A 397 -23.75 -0.62 40.28
C TYR A 397 -22.49 -1.28 39.71
N GLN A 398 -22.42 -2.62 39.82
CA GLN A 398 -21.41 -3.42 39.13
C GLN A 398 -21.67 -3.39 37.63
N ASP A 399 -20.60 -3.50 36.86
CA ASP A 399 -20.67 -3.82 35.45
C ASP A 399 -21.15 -5.25 35.22
N SER A 400 -21.66 -5.52 34.02
CA SER A 400 -22.13 -6.84 33.62
C SER A 400 -22.07 -7.03 32.10
N TRP A 401 -22.15 -8.28 31.65
CA TRP A 401 -21.89 -8.65 30.26
C TRP A 401 -22.98 -9.57 29.68
N SER A 402 -23.20 -9.47 28.37
CA SER A 402 -23.93 -10.43 27.55
C SER A 402 -23.16 -10.69 26.26
N ASP A 403 -23.11 -11.93 25.80
CA ASP A 403 -22.19 -12.35 24.73
C ASP A 403 -22.78 -13.43 23.80
N PRO A 404 -23.94 -13.20 23.15
CA PRO A 404 -24.43 -14.12 22.13
C PRO A 404 -23.49 -14.22 20.92
N GLU A 405 -23.56 -15.34 20.20
CA GLU A 405 -22.83 -15.53 18.94
C GLU A 405 -23.49 -14.76 17.79
N VAL A 406 -22.67 -14.17 16.92
CA VAL A 406 -23.05 -13.58 15.63
C VAL A 406 -22.12 -14.09 14.53
N ARG A 407 -22.67 -14.33 13.33
CA ARG A 407 -21.90 -14.74 12.15
C ARG A 407 -21.91 -13.62 11.11
N VAL A 408 -20.73 -13.11 10.77
CA VAL A 408 -20.54 -12.16 9.69
C VAL A 408 -20.15 -12.95 8.43
N LEU A 409 -20.99 -12.90 7.41
CA LEU A 409 -20.84 -13.67 6.17
C LEU A 409 -19.99 -12.90 5.17
N ALA A 410 -18.98 -13.57 4.62
CA ALA A 410 -18.17 -13.08 3.52
C ALA A 410 -19.04 -12.92 2.25
N PRO A 411 -18.94 -11.77 1.55
CA PRO A 411 -19.69 -11.53 0.33
C PRO A 411 -19.17 -12.45 -0.78
N THR A 412 -20.09 -13.07 -1.51
CA THR A 412 -19.76 -13.98 -2.61
C THR A 412 -20.27 -13.47 -3.94
N GLU A 413 -19.53 -13.80 -4.99
CA GLU A 413 -19.87 -13.47 -6.37
C GLU A 413 -19.70 -14.70 -7.27
N ILE A 414 -20.64 -14.87 -8.22
CA ILE A 414 -20.54 -15.88 -9.27
C ILE A 414 -20.01 -15.20 -10.52
N VAL A 415 -18.82 -15.61 -10.96
CA VAL A 415 -18.19 -15.12 -12.18
C VAL A 415 -18.30 -16.18 -13.26
N VAL A 416 -19.00 -15.87 -14.34
CA VAL A 416 -19.15 -16.76 -15.52
C VAL A 416 -18.87 -16.01 -16.80
N ASN A 417 -18.19 -16.67 -17.74
CA ASN A 417 -18.11 -16.19 -19.11
C ASN A 417 -19.26 -16.78 -19.93
N LEU A 418 -20.41 -16.09 -19.90
CA LEU A 418 -21.62 -16.53 -20.60
C LEU A 418 -22.00 -15.49 -21.66
N PRO A 419 -21.71 -15.70 -22.97
CA PRO A 419 -22.07 -14.75 -24.03
C PRO A 419 -23.59 -14.70 -24.28
N SER A 420 -24.06 -13.68 -25.01
CA SER A 420 -25.49 -13.55 -25.36
C SER A 420 -25.99 -14.60 -26.35
N TYR A 421 -25.09 -15.21 -27.13
CA TYR A 421 -25.38 -16.29 -28.08
C TYR A 421 -24.56 -17.51 -27.70
N VAL A 422 -25.18 -18.68 -27.62
CA VAL A 422 -24.53 -19.93 -27.20
C VAL A 422 -24.89 -21.09 -28.14
N PRO A 423 -24.02 -22.10 -28.30
CA PRO A 423 -24.36 -23.30 -29.06
C PRO A 423 -25.52 -24.07 -28.41
N LEU A 424 -26.20 -24.92 -29.18
CA LEU A 424 -27.25 -25.80 -28.64
C LEU A 424 -26.72 -26.73 -27.54
N SER A 425 -25.44 -27.11 -27.59
CA SER A 425 -24.75 -27.85 -26.53
C SER A 425 -23.42 -27.20 -26.22
N PHE A 426 -23.20 -26.83 -24.97
CA PHE A 426 -21.95 -26.21 -24.53
C PHE A 426 -21.67 -26.52 -23.06
N ARG A 427 -20.42 -26.32 -22.64
CA ARG A 427 -19.98 -26.43 -21.26
C ARG A 427 -19.97 -25.05 -20.63
N LEU A 428 -20.86 -24.80 -19.69
CA LEU A 428 -20.85 -23.61 -18.86
C LEU A 428 -19.75 -23.76 -17.81
N GLU A 429 -18.82 -22.80 -17.76
CA GLU A 429 -17.74 -22.75 -16.78
C GLU A 429 -17.81 -21.44 -16.01
N GLY A 430 -17.61 -21.53 -14.70
CA GLY A 430 -17.66 -20.38 -13.80
C GLY A 430 -16.79 -20.57 -12.58
N LYS A 431 -16.68 -19.49 -11.80
CA LYS A 431 -16.06 -19.48 -10.48
C LYS A 431 -17.00 -18.84 -9.47
N LEU A 432 -17.02 -19.38 -8.26
CA LEU A 432 -17.51 -18.70 -7.08
C LEU A 432 -16.31 -18.04 -6.40
N VAL A 433 -16.40 -16.73 -6.16
CA VAL A 433 -15.33 -15.95 -5.53
C VAL A 433 -15.83 -15.17 -4.33
N SER A 434 -14.92 -14.85 -3.41
CA SER A 434 -15.13 -13.98 -2.25
C SER A 434 -13.88 -13.13 -2.10
N ASP A 435 -14.03 -11.80 -2.10
CA ASP A 435 -12.90 -10.83 -2.13
C ASP A 435 -11.85 -11.15 -3.23
N GLY A 436 -12.32 -11.60 -4.40
CA GLY A 436 -11.47 -11.96 -5.54
C GLY A 436 -10.83 -13.35 -5.47
N GLU A 437 -10.90 -14.06 -4.34
CA GLU A 437 -10.36 -15.41 -4.19
C GLU A 437 -11.41 -16.50 -4.44
N GLY A 438 -10.98 -17.66 -4.98
CA GLY A 438 -11.87 -18.78 -5.31
C GLY A 438 -12.39 -19.51 -4.07
N VAL A 439 -13.71 -19.73 -3.99
CA VAL A 439 -14.34 -20.38 -2.83
C VAL A 439 -14.65 -21.85 -3.12
N GLY A 440 -13.86 -22.74 -2.53
CA GLY A 440 -13.95 -24.16 -2.82
C GLY A 440 -14.98 -24.98 -2.05
N ASN A 441 -15.35 -26.13 -2.65
CA ASN A 441 -16.29 -27.12 -2.11
C ASN A 441 -17.64 -26.51 -1.67
N LYS A 442 -18.15 -25.54 -2.44
CA LYS A 442 -19.46 -24.92 -2.23
C LYS A 442 -20.45 -25.38 -3.26
N THR A 443 -21.72 -25.46 -2.86
CA THR A 443 -22.80 -25.82 -3.77
C THR A 443 -23.08 -24.69 -4.76
N VAL A 444 -23.24 -25.04 -6.03
CA VAL A 444 -23.71 -24.15 -7.10
C VAL A 444 -24.85 -24.85 -7.83
N ILE A 445 -25.95 -24.13 -7.98
CA ILE A 445 -27.19 -24.59 -8.61
C ILE A 445 -27.35 -23.81 -9.91
N VAL A 446 -27.38 -24.51 -11.04
CA VAL A 446 -27.64 -23.92 -12.36
C VAL A 446 -29.06 -24.31 -12.77
N GLU A 447 -29.91 -23.31 -12.93
CA GLU A 447 -31.31 -23.43 -13.34
C GLU A 447 -31.47 -22.88 -14.76
N VAL A 448 -32.00 -23.71 -15.68
CA VAL A 448 -32.32 -23.30 -17.05
C VAL A 448 -33.71 -23.80 -17.41
N ASP A 449 -34.63 -22.89 -17.72
CA ASP A 449 -36.04 -23.16 -18.04
C ASP A 449 -36.75 -24.15 -17.09
N GLY A 450 -36.42 -24.08 -15.80
CA GLY A 450 -37.00 -24.95 -14.76
C GLY A 450 -36.32 -26.32 -14.61
N ARG A 451 -35.31 -26.65 -15.42
CA ARG A 451 -34.37 -27.76 -15.13
C ARG A 451 -33.27 -27.27 -14.20
N ARG A 452 -32.84 -28.12 -13.28
CA ARG A 452 -31.88 -27.78 -12.22
C ARG A 452 -30.74 -28.77 -12.18
N GLU A 453 -29.53 -28.27 -12.34
CA GLU A 453 -28.27 -29.00 -12.15
C GLU A 453 -27.60 -28.51 -10.87
N VAL A 454 -27.07 -29.43 -10.06
CA VAL A 454 -26.39 -29.10 -8.80
C VAL A 454 -24.97 -29.63 -8.87
N VAL A 455 -24.00 -28.73 -8.77
CA VAL A 455 -22.56 -29.05 -8.77
C VAL A 455 -21.88 -28.46 -7.54
N LYS A 456 -20.63 -28.85 -7.33
CA LYS A 456 -19.76 -28.25 -6.32
C LYS A 456 -18.58 -27.56 -6.98
N THR A 457 -18.11 -26.47 -6.37
CA THR A 457 -16.85 -25.85 -6.75
C THR A 457 -15.65 -26.72 -6.36
N ASP A 458 -14.61 -26.72 -7.18
CA ASP A 458 -13.30 -27.27 -6.84
C ASP A 458 -12.56 -26.37 -5.82
N GLU A 459 -11.33 -26.73 -5.43
CA GLU A 459 -10.55 -25.95 -4.46
C GLU A 459 -10.27 -24.51 -4.92
N ALA A 460 -10.24 -24.24 -6.22
CA ALA A 460 -10.02 -22.91 -6.80
C ALA A 460 -11.34 -22.15 -7.04
N GLY A 461 -12.45 -22.64 -6.52
CA GLY A 461 -13.78 -22.05 -6.67
C GLY A 461 -14.45 -22.32 -8.02
N SER A 462 -13.87 -23.15 -8.89
CA SER A 462 -14.36 -23.37 -10.26
C SER A 462 -15.46 -24.42 -10.29
N PHE A 463 -16.47 -24.22 -11.14
CA PHE A 463 -17.52 -25.19 -11.42
C PHE A 463 -17.79 -25.27 -12.91
N ALA A 464 -18.30 -26.42 -13.36
CA ALA A 464 -18.70 -26.61 -14.76
C ALA A 464 -19.96 -27.48 -14.89
N VAL A 465 -20.83 -27.13 -15.83
CA VAL A 465 -22.06 -27.87 -16.15
C VAL A 465 -22.20 -27.97 -17.67
N ASN A 466 -22.48 -29.17 -18.19
CA ASN A 466 -22.84 -29.33 -19.59
C ASN A 466 -24.31 -29.00 -19.78
N LEU A 467 -24.62 -28.03 -20.64
CA LEU A 467 -25.98 -27.59 -20.93
C LEU A 467 -26.35 -27.98 -22.37
N THR A 468 -27.60 -28.40 -22.55
CA THR A 468 -28.21 -28.65 -23.85
C THR A 468 -29.55 -27.93 -23.93
N LEU A 469 -29.64 -26.98 -24.85
CA LEU A 469 -30.75 -26.06 -25.03
C LEU A 469 -31.44 -26.31 -26.38
N SER A 470 -32.72 -25.96 -26.47
CA SER A 470 -33.41 -25.85 -27.74
C SER A 470 -32.99 -24.58 -28.49
N GLU A 471 -33.39 -24.43 -29.73
CA GLU A 471 -33.20 -23.16 -30.44
C GLU A 471 -34.11 -22.07 -29.84
N GLY A 472 -33.57 -20.88 -29.58
CA GLY A 472 -34.35 -19.74 -29.06
C GLY A 472 -33.77 -19.09 -27.81
N GLU A 473 -34.58 -18.30 -27.11
CA GLU A 473 -34.17 -17.59 -25.89
C GLU A 473 -34.34 -18.45 -24.63
N HIS A 474 -33.34 -18.39 -23.75
CA HIS A 474 -33.26 -19.16 -22.51
C HIS A 474 -32.82 -18.26 -21.36
N ARG A 475 -33.39 -18.48 -20.16
CA ARG A 475 -32.94 -17.80 -18.93
C ARG A 475 -32.09 -18.76 -18.09
N ILE A 476 -30.83 -18.40 -17.91
CA ILE A 476 -29.89 -19.13 -17.06
C ILE A 476 -29.79 -18.39 -15.72
N ARG A 477 -30.14 -19.08 -14.64
CA ARG A 477 -30.04 -18.60 -13.26
C ARG A 477 -29.06 -19.47 -12.50
N ILE A 478 -28.01 -18.89 -11.95
CA ILE A 478 -26.97 -19.58 -11.18
C ILE A 478 -27.05 -19.08 -9.75
N VAL A 479 -27.17 -20.01 -8.80
CA VAL A 479 -27.30 -19.71 -7.37
C VAL A 479 -26.24 -20.47 -6.60
N SER A 480 -25.45 -19.78 -5.80
CA SER A 480 -24.70 -20.40 -4.71
C SER A 480 -25.44 -20.06 -3.42
N PRO A 481 -26.15 -21.04 -2.81
CA PRO A 481 -26.87 -20.78 -1.57
C PRO A 481 -25.89 -20.47 -0.43
N LYS A 482 -26.37 -19.76 0.58
CA LYS A 482 -25.60 -19.51 1.81
C LYS A 482 -25.09 -20.82 2.41
N GLU A 483 -23.77 -20.95 2.53
CA GLU A 483 -23.11 -22.17 3.04
C GLU A 483 -21.85 -21.79 3.85
N GLY A 484 -21.82 -22.17 5.13
CA GLY A 484 -20.73 -21.80 6.05
C GLY A 484 -20.74 -20.31 6.39
N LEU A 485 -19.60 -19.65 6.20
CA LEU A 485 -19.42 -18.19 6.37
C LEU A 485 -19.58 -17.42 5.07
N TYR A 486 -20.11 -18.02 4.01
CA TYR A 486 -20.25 -17.37 2.70
C TYR A 486 -21.70 -17.01 2.43
N ALA A 487 -21.92 -15.77 1.99
CA ALA A 487 -23.24 -15.26 1.62
C ALA A 487 -23.82 -15.99 0.41
N GLU A 488 -25.12 -15.81 0.17
CA GLU A 488 -25.75 -16.28 -1.06
C GLU A 488 -25.34 -15.38 -2.23
N ALA A 489 -25.01 -16.00 -3.37
CA ALA A 489 -24.77 -15.32 -4.63
C ALA A 489 -25.79 -15.79 -5.67
N VAL A 490 -26.32 -14.84 -6.45
CA VAL A 490 -27.26 -15.12 -7.55
C VAL A 490 -26.81 -14.37 -8.79
N LEU A 491 -26.69 -15.08 -9.91
CA LEU A 491 -26.45 -14.51 -11.24
C LEU A 491 -27.56 -14.97 -12.19
N GLU A 492 -28.21 -14.02 -12.85
CA GLU A 492 -29.23 -14.30 -13.86
C GLU A 492 -28.84 -13.68 -15.20
N LYS A 493 -28.92 -14.46 -16.28
CA LYS A 493 -28.60 -14.01 -17.62
C LYS A 493 -29.48 -14.67 -18.67
N ASN A 494 -29.98 -13.87 -19.61
CA ASN A 494 -30.67 -14.37 -20.80
C ASN A 494 -29.66 -14.64 -21.92
N VAL A 495 -29.83 -15.78 -22.59
CA VAL A 495 -28.99 -16.21 -23.73
C VAL A 495 -29.87 -16.70 -24.87
N THR A 496 -29.37 -16.61 -26.10
CA THR A 496 -30.03 -17.17 -27.29
C THR A 496 -29.23 -18.37 -27.78
N ALA A 497 -29.85 -19.55 -27.79
CA ALA A 497 -29.22 -20.79 -28.22
C ALA A 497 -29.49 -21.06 -29.70
N GLY A 498 -28.46 -21.52 -30.43
CA GLY A 498 -28.56 -21.70 -31.87
C GLY A 498 -27.28 -22.13 -32.56
N SER A 499 -27.24 -21.93 -33.87
CA SER A 499 -26.05 -22.17 -34.71
C SER A 499 -25.76 -20.98 -35.62
N PHE A 500 -24.47 -20.71 -35.82
CA PHE A 500 -23.98 -19.77 -36.82
C PHE A 500 -23.67 -20.50 -38.12
N SER A 501 -23.92 -19.83 -39.24
CA SER A 501 -23.39 -20.22 -40.54
C SER A 501 -22.66 -19.06 -41.19
N PHE A 502 -21.51 -19.37 -41.78
CA PHE A 502 -20.63 -18.40 -42.43
C PHE A 502 -20.42 -18.81 -43.89
N ALA A 503 -20.41 -17.84 -44.80
CA ALA A 503 -20.15 -18.10 -46.21
C ALA A 503 -19.45 -16.92 -46.88
N LEU A 504 -18.53 -17.20 -47.81
CA LEU A 504 -17.92 -16.21 -48.69
C LEU A 504 -18.67 -16.17 -50.02
N GLU A 505 -19.06 -14.98 -50.48
CA GLU A 505 -19.70 -14.80 -51.79
C GLU A 505 -18.72 -15.03 -52.95
N ASN A 506 -17.46 -14.59 -52.82
CA ASN A 506 -16.40 -14.82 -53.81
C ASN A 506 -15.24 -15.60 -53.18
N LYS A 507 -14.92 -16.78 -53.74
CA LYS A 507 -13.87 -17.67 -53.26
C LYS A 507 -12.56 -17.59 -54.07
N THR A 508 -12.45 -16.70 -55.06
CA THR A 508 -11.22 -16.53 -55.85
C THR A 508 -10.58 -15.18 -55.57
N LEU A 509 -9.33 -15.21 -55.12
CA LEU A 509 -8.54 -14.04 -54.73
C LEU A 509 -7.33 -13.87 -55.65
N VAL A 510 -6.82 -12.64 -55.73
CA VAL A 510 -5.56 -12.31 -56.38
C VAL A 510 -4.44 -12.33 -55.33
N ALA A 511 -3.45 -13.21 -55.52
CA ALA A 511 -2.26 -13.27 -54.68
C ALA A 511 -1.48 -11.95 -54.73
N MET A 512 -0.91 -11.56 -53.59
CA MET A 512 -0.08 -10.37 -53.40
C MET A 512 -0.79 -9.03 -53.66
N LYS A 513 -2.13 -9.02 -53.66
CA LYS A 513 -2.97 -7.81 -53.80
C LYS A 513 -4.10 -7.80 -52.77
N GLU A 514 -4.67 -6.61 -52.53
CA GLU A 514 -5.88 -6.45 -51.74
C GLU A 514 -7.11 -6.99 -52.48
N ASN A 515 -7.90 -7.80 -51.78
CA ASN A 515 -9.15 -8.38 -52.27
C ASN A 515 -10.29 -7.98 -51.33
N ALA A 516 -11.36 -7.42 -51.89
CA ALA A 516 -12.62 -7.22 -51.17
C ALA A 516 -13.48 -8.48 -51.28
N VAL A 517 -13.84 -9.07 -50.14
CA VAL A 517 -14.63 -10.31 -50.07
C VAL A 517 -15.83 -10.10 -49.16
N ASN A 518 -17.03 -10.41 -49.65
CA ASN A 518 -18.23 -10.35 -48.82
C ASN A 518 -18.40 -11.65 -48.02
N LEU A 519 -18.54 -11.48 -46.71
CA LEU A 519 -18.87 -12.50 -45.73
C LEU A 519 -20.37 -12.40 -45.39
N THR A 520 -21.07 -13.52 -45.52
CA THR A 520 -22.45 -13.69 -45.02
C THR A 520 -22.39 -14.40 -43.67
N VAL A 521 -23.10 -13.87 -42.68
CA VAL A 521 -23.21 -14.42 -41.33
C VAL A 521 -24.68 -14.55 -40.96
N LEU A 522 -25.13 -15.77 -40.74
CA LEU A 522 -26.48 -16.05 -40.27
C LEU A 522 -26.42 -16.68 -38.88
N PHE A 523 -27.39 -16.35 -38.04
CA PHE A 523 -27.67 -17.05 -36.79
C PHE A 523 -29.06 -17.66 -36.89
N ASN A 524 -29.19 -18.97 -36.71
CA ASN A 524 -30.46 -19.69 -36.87
C ASN A 524 -31.15 -19.40 -38.22
N SER A 525 -30.37 -19.33 -39.29
CA SER A 525 -30.82 -18.98 -40.66
C SER A 525 -31.35 -17.55 -40.85
N HIS A 526 -31.20 -16.66 -39.86
CA HIS A 526 -31.57 -15.25 -39.96
C HIS A 526 -30.32 -14.36 -40.04
N PRO A 527 -30.38 -13.20 -40.75
CA PRO A 527 -29.24 -12.29 -40.84
C PRO A 527 -28.75 -11.82 -39.45
N PHE A 528 -27.47 -12.02 -39.16
CA PHE A 528 -26.85 -11.61 -37.90
C PHE A 528 -26.34 -10.17 -37.98
N SER A 529 -26.54 -9.37 -36.93
CA SER A 529 -25.92 -8.05 -36.80
C SER A 529 -25.11 -7.99 -35.51
N GLY A 530 -23.83 -7.62 -35.62
CA GLY A 530 -22.90 -7.61 -34.48
C GLY A 530 -21.44 -7.75 -34.90
N VAL A 531 -20.56 -8.03 -33.95
CA VAL A 531 -19.12 -8.15 -34.21
C VAL A 531 -18.71 -9.62 -34.33
N VAL A 532 -17.99 -9.93 -35.40
CA VAL A 532 -17.40 -11.25 -35.70
C VAL A 532 -15.88 -11.12 -35.75
N ARG A 533 -15.14 -12.14 -35.35
CA ARG A 533 -13.69 -12.19 -35.52
C ARG A 533 -13.36 -12.88 -36.83
N VAL A 534 -12.52 -12.27 -37.65
CA VAL A 534 -11.98 -12.84 -38.88
C VAL A 534 -10.46 -12.82 -38.79
N ASN A 535 -9.82 -13.99 -38.79
CA ASN A 535 -8.39 -14.17 -38.51
C ASN A 535 -7.94 -13.42 -37.24
N GLY A 536 -8.79 -13.44 -36.21
CA GLY A 536 -8.57 -12.75 -34.92
C GLY A 536 -8.98 -11.28 -34.87
N ILE A 537 -9.24 -10.64 -36.01
CA ILE A 537 -9.58 -9.21 -36.14
C ILE A 537 -11.10 -9.00 -36.01
N PRO A 538 -11.58 -8.06 -35.19
CA PRO A 538 -13.00 -7.75 -35.09
C PRO A 538 -13.52 -7.06 -36.35
N VAL A 539 -14.64 -7.55 -36.89
CA VAL A 539 -15.33 -7.07 -38.08
C VAL A 539 -16.80 -6.87 -37.73
N SER A 540 -17.34 -5.69 -38.05
CA SER A 540 -18.77 -5.41 -37.88
C SER A 540 -19.56 -6.05 -39.03
N VAL A 541 -20.61 -6.79 -38.67
CA VAL A 541 -21.58 -7.38 -39.58
C VAL A 541 -22.89 -6.62 -39.40
N GLU A 542 -23.46 -6.17 -40.51
CA GLU A 542 -24.76 -5.51 -40.55
C GLU A 542 -25.68 -6.28 -41.49
N ASP A 543 -26.88 -6.62 -41.00
CA ASP A 543 -27.88 -7.39 -41.76
C ASP A 543 -27.31 -8.67 -42.40
N GLY A 544 -26.51 -9.39 -41.62
CA GLY A 544 -25.87 -10.64 -42.02
C GLY A 544 -24.75 -10.49 -43.04
N ARG A 545 -24.25 -9.28 -43.31
CA ARG A 545 -23.17 -9.05 -44.29
C ARG A 545 -22.02 -8.23 -43.72
N ALA A 546 -20.81 -8.56 -44.14
CA ALA A 546 -19.60 -7.76 -43.90
C ALA A 546 -18.67 -7.84 -45.11
N THR A 547 -17.90 -6.77 -45.35
CA THR A 547 -16.85 -6.76 -46.37
C THR A 547 -15.48 -6.90 -45.70
N LEU A 548 -14.73 -7.92 -46.11
CA LEU A 548 -13.38 -8.23 -45.66
C LEU A 548 -12.36 -7.73 -46.67
N THR A 549 -11.21 -7.27 -46.19
CA THR A 549 -10.04 -6.97 -47.04
C THR A 549 -8.96 -8.01 -46.77
N LEU A 550 -8.63 -8.83 -47.77
CA LEU A 550 -7.66 -9.93 -47.66
C LEU A 550 -6.49 -9.74 -48.62
N VAL A 551 -5.26 -9.94 -48.12
CA VAL A 551 -4.02 -9.87 -48.90
C VAL A 551 -3.28 -11.20 -48.76
N PRO A 552 -3.51 -12.18 -49.65
CA PRO A 552 -2.81 -13.46 -49.57
C PRO A 552 -1.35 -13.31 -50.05
N GLU A 553 -0.38 -13.68 -49.22
CA GLU A 553 1.05 -13.52 -49.54
C GLU A 553 1.55 -14.47 -50.64
N LYS A 554 0.87 -15.61 -50.85
CA LYS A 554 1.25 -16.66 -51.80
C LYS A 554 0.01 -17.21 -52.53
N PRO A 555 0.14 -17.74 -53.75
CA PRO A 555 -0.93 -18.49 -54.41
C PRO A 555 -1.21 -19.81 -53.68
N GLY A 556 -2.45 -20.29 -53.75
CA GLY A 556 -2.91 -21.51 -53.10
C GLY A 556 -4.19 -21.34 -52.29
N ILE A 557 -4.46 -22.29 -51.39
CA ILE A 557 -5.61 -22.23 -50.48
C ILE A 557 -5.33 -21.20 -49.39
N VAL A 558 -6.31 -20.34 -49.14
CA VAL A 558 -6.32 -19.32 -48.09
C VAL A 558 -7.41 -19.71 -47.11
N GLU A 559 -7.00 -20.12 -45.91
CA GLU A 559 -7.90 -20.39 -44.79
C GLU A 559 -8.24 -19.09 -44.08
N ILE A 560 -9.52 -18.86 -43.85
CA ILE A 560 -10.07 -17.67 -43.20
C ILE A 560 -10.84 -18.16 -41.97
N ALA A 561 -10.22 -18.06 -40.80
CA ALA A 561 -10.83 -18.40 -39.54
C ALA A 561 -11.87 -17.33 -39.18
N VAL A 562 -13.12 -17.72 -38.99
CA VAL A 562 -14.21 -16.84 -38.57
C VAL A 562 -14.78 -17.32 -37.25
N GLY A 563 -15.16 -16.39 -36.37
CA GLY A 563 -15.77 -16.80 -35.11
C GLY A 563 -16.49 -15.71 -34.34
N VAL A 564 -17.50 -16.13 -33.57
CA VAL A 564 -18.37 -15.26 -32.76
C VAL A 564 -18.66 -15.99 -31.46
N GLY A 565 -18.36 -15.40 -30.30
CA GLY A 565 -18.84 -15.92 -29.01
C GLY A 565 -18.58 -17.43 -28.75
N GLY A 566 -17.44 -17.98 -29.19
CA GLY A 566 -17.09 -19.39 -29.03
C GLY A 566 -17.52 -20.31 -30.18
N PHE A 567 -18.22 -19.78 -31.19
CA PHE A 567 -18.41 -20.45 -32.47
C PHE A 567 -17.22 -20.16 -33.38
N GLU A 568 -16.61 -21.18 -33.95
CA GLU A 568 -15.48 -21.07 -34.88
C GLU A 568 -15.77 -21.88 -36.15
N ASP A 569 -15.38 -21.33 -37.30
CA ASP A 569 -15.44 -21.98 -38.60
C ASP A 569 -14.23 -21.55 -39.45
N VAL A 570 -13.88 -22.36 -40.45
CA VAL A 570 -12.77 -22.06 -41.37
C VAL A 570 -13.31 -22.04 -42.78
N LEU A 571 -13.31 -20.86 -43.39
CA LEU A 571 -13.72 -20.67 -44.77
C LEU A 571 -12.51 -20.76 -45.69
N GLU A 572 -12.65 -21.48 -46.79
CA GLU A 572 -11.59 -21.60 -47.80
C GLU A 572 -11.86 -20.65 -48.98
N ALA A 573 -10.83 -19.87 -49.31
CA ALA A 573 -10.72 -19.15 -50.58
C ALA A 573 -9.45 -19.61 -51.31
N ARG A 574 -9.34 -19.32 -52.61
CA ARG A 574 -8.18 -19.69 -53.44
C ARG A 574 -7.54 -18.45 -54.02
N ALA A 575 -6.29 -18.21 -53.65
CA ALA A 575 -5.46 -17.15 -54.23
C ALA A 575 -4.76 -17.66 -55.49
N LYS A 576 -4.91 -16.92 -56.58
CA LYS A 576 -4.22 -17.17 -57.85
C LYS A 576 -3.32 -15.99 -58.23
N LEU A 577 -2.22 -16.27 -58.92
CA LEU A 577 -1.36 -15.25 -59.50
C LEU A 577 -1.88 -14.85 -60.89
N PRO A 578 -1.89 -13.55 -61.22
CA PRO A 578 -2.03 -13.16 -62.62
C PRO A 578 -0.80 -13.63 -63.39
N VAL A 579 -0.98 -14.00 -64.64
CA VAL A 579 0.11 -14.38 -65.53
C VAL A 579 0.29 -13.34 -66.63
N GLU A 580 1.53 -13.19 -67.05
CA GLU A 580 1.93 -12.37 -68.19
C GLU A 580 2.40 -13.31 -69.30
N ILE A 581 1.79 -13.18 -70.47
CA ILE A 581 2.21 -13.90 -71.67
C ILE A 581 3.15 -12.97 -72.43
N LYS A 582 4.41 -13.39 -72.56
CA LYS A 582 5.43 -12.74 -73.38
C LYS A 582 5.63 -13.54 -74.65
N ALA A 583 5.86 -12.87 -75.75
CA ALA A 583 6.23 -13.51 -77.00
C ALA A 583 7.40 -12.73 -77.61
N GLU A 584 8.36 -13.44 -78.18
CA GLU A 584 9.52 -12.85 -78.84
C GLU A 584 9.89 -13.66 -80.09
N GLU A 585 10.38 -12.98 -81.13
CA GLU A 585 10.91 -13.64 -82.32
C GLU A 585 12.36 -14.08 -82.07
N LYS A 586 12.65 -15.37 -82.26
CA LYS A 586 14.00 -15.92 -82.12
C LYS A 586 14.22 -17.05 -83.12
N ASP A 587 15.30 -16.96 -83.89
CA ASP A 587 15.69 -17.94 -84.93
C ASP A 587 14.56 -18.30 -85.93
N GLY A 588 13.73 -17.32 -86.30
CA GLY A 588 12.61 -17.51 -87.24
C GLY A 588 11.39 -18.22 -86.66
N ARG A 589 11.31 -18.35 -85.33
CA ARG A 589 10.16 -18.89 -84.59
C ARG A 589 9.67 -17.90 -83.55
N LEU A 590 8.39 -17.96 -83.22
CA LEU A 590 7.80 -17.21 -82.11
C LEU A 590 7.99 -18.04 -80.83
N GLU A 591 8.84 -17.56 -79.92
CA GLU A 591 9.04 -18.12 -78.59
C GLU A 591 8.05 -17.43 -77.64
N ILE A 592 7.06 -18.18 -77.18
CA ILE A 592 6.03 -17.72 -76.27
C ILE A 592 6.40 -18.20 -74.87
N MET A 593 6.52 -17.27 -73.94
CA MET A 593 6.81 -17.54 -72.55
C MET A 593 5.63 -17.07 -71.69
N VAL A 594 5.08 -17.97 -70.88
CA VAL A 594 4.10 -17.57 -69.86
C VAL A 594 4.84 -17.53 -68.53
N VAL A 595 4.82 -16.35 -67.92
CA VAL A 595 5.38 -16.15 -66.57
C VAL A 595 4.29 -15.71 -65.61
N ASP A 596 4.37 -16.17 -64.37
CA ASP A 596 3.53 -15.63 -63.30
C ASP A 596 3.96 -14.19 -62.95
N ALA A 597 3.17 -13.50 -62.13
CA ALA A 597 3.50 -12.15 -61.66
C ALA A 597 4.81 -12.06 -60.84
N ALA A 598 5.40 -13.19 -60.42
CA ALA A 598 6.70 -13.25 -59.75
C ALA A 598 7.86 -13.53 -60.74
N GLY A 599 7.56 -13.71 -62.03
CA GLY A 599 8.53 -13.98 -63.09
C GLY A 599 8.92 -15.44 -63.26
N ASN A 600 8.22 -16.38 -62.60
CA ASN A 600 8.49 -17.81 -62.74
C ASN A 600 7.81 -18.36 -64.01
N PRO A 601 8.44 -19.29 -64.74
CA PRO A 601 7.83 -19.95 -65.88
C PRO A 601 6.61 -20.78 -65.47
N VAL A 602 5.52 -20.67 -66.23
CA VAL A 602 4.26 -21.40 -66.01
C VAL A 602 4.11 -22.47 -67.09
N ASP A 603 4.15 -23.75 -66.71
CA ASP A 603 3.92 -24.87 -67.62
C ASP A 603 2.43 -25.11 -67.89
N GLY A 604 2.10 -25.78 -69.00
CA GLY A 604 0.72 -26.15 -69.33
C GLY A 604 0.35 -25.94 -70.80
N ALA A 605 -0.95 -25.96 -71.10
CA ALA A 605 -1.46 -25.74 -72.45
C ALA A 605 -1.78 -24.26 -72.68
N ILE A 606 -1.32 -23.70 -73.80
CA ILE A 606 -1.74 -22.41 -74.34
C ILE A 606 -2.42 -22.62 -75.70
N TYR A 607 -3.13 -21.60 -76.17
CA TYR A 607 -3.72 -21.56 -77.49
C TYR A 607 -3.14 -20.41 -78.29
N VAL A 608 -2.57 -20.69 -79.46
CA VAL A 608 -2.03 -19.70 -80.38
C VAL A 608 -2.89 -19.70 -81.63
N ASN A 609 -3.57 -18.58 -81.90
CA ASN A 609 -4.57 -18.46 -82.97
C ASN A 609 -5.62 -19.61 -82.96
N GLY A 610 -5.96 -20.11 -81.76
CA GLY A 610 -6.92 -21.20 -81.54
C GLY A 610 -6.34 -22.62 -81.58
N GLN A 611 -5.07 -22.81 -81.92
CA GLN A 611 -4.41 -24.13 -81.90
C GLN A 611 -3.68 -24.36 -80.58
N GLN A 612 -3.89 -25.53 -79.97
CA GLN A 612 -3.27 -25.88 -78.69
C GLN A 612 -1.78 -26.16 -78.84
N VAL A 613 -0.97 -25.54 -77.98
CA VAL A 613 0.47 -25.74 -77.87
C VAL A 613 0.85 -25.95 -76.40
N THR A 614 1.77 -26.85 -76.12
CA THR A 614 2.21 -27.15 -74.74
C THR A 614 3.47 -26.35 -74.41
N LEU A 615 3.45 -25.67 -73.26
CA LEU A 615 4.60 -25.04 -72.63
C LEU A 615 5.42 -26.10 -71.88
N ILE A 616 6.74 -26.09 -72.11
CA ILE A 616 7.72 -26.90 -71.39
C ILE A 616 8.77 -25.94 -70.85
N GLU A 617 8.99 -25.94 -69.53
CA GLU A 617 9.78 -24.91 -68.82
C GLU A 617 9.25 -23.49 -69.05
N GLY A 618 7.92 -23.35 -69.14
CA GLY A 618 7.21 -22.09 -69.36
C GLY A 618 7.32 -21.53 -70.77
N VAL A 619 7.85 -22.30 -71.73
CA VAL A 619 8.12 -21.84 -73.09
C VAL A 619 7.50 -22.76 -74.13
N ALA A 620 6.89 -22.17 -75.16
CA ALA A 620 6.43 -22.82 -76.37
C ALA A 620 7.06 -22.16 -77.59
N ARG A 621 7.42 -22.95 -78.60
CA ARG A 621 7.98 -22.45 -79.87
C ARG A 621 7.04 -22.78 -81.00
N VAL A 622 6.58 -21.75 -81.71
CA VAL A 622 5.62 -21.86 -82.81
C VAL A 622 6.24 -21.27 -84.07
N GLU A 623 5.99 -21.88 -85.23
CA GLU A 623 6.48 -21.35 -86.51
C GLU A 623 5.73 -20.07 -86.90
N MET A 624 6.44 -19.09 -87.47
CA MET A 624 5.88 -17.77 -87.75
C MET A 624 5.23 -17.72 -89.14
N GLU A 625 3.89 -17.74 -89.18
CA GLU A 625 3.08 -17.46 -90.37
C GLU A 625 2.13 -16.28 -90.09
N GLY A 626 2.63 -15.05 -90.04
CA GLY A 626 1.80 -13.86 -89.83
C GLY A 626 2.53 -12.67 -89.21
N SER A 627 1.83 -11.54 -89.09
CA SER A 627 2.32 -10.31 -88.46
C SER A 627 1.66 -10.02 -87.10
N GLU A 628 0.66 -10.82 -86.71
CA GLU A 628 -0.14 -10.68 -85.48
C GLU A 628 -0.47 -12.09 -84.93
N PHE A 629 -0.25 -12.30 -83.63
CA PHE A 629 -0.51 -13.59 -82.97
C PHE A 629 -1.37 -13.40 -81.73
N ARG A 630 -2.55 -14.03 -81.69
CA ARG A 630 -3.43 -14.05 -80.51
C ARG A 630 -3.11 -15.29 -79.67
N ILE A 631 -2.63 -15.07 -78.47
CA ILE A 631 -2.16 -16.12 -77.56
C ILE A 631 -3.03 -16.08 -76.31
N SER A 632 -3.68 -17.19 -75.96
CA SER A 632 -4.44 -17.32 -74.72
C SER A 632 -3.96 -18.47 -73.85
N TYR A 633 -3.90 -18.21 -72.56
CA TYR A 633 -3.67 -19.17 -71.50
C TYR A 633 -4.98 -19.33 -70.71
N PRO A 634 -5.56 -20.53 -70.63
CA PRO A 634 -6.88 -20.76 -70.03
C PRO A 634 -6.89 -20.66 -68.49
N GLY A 635 -5.73 -20.52 -67.85
CA GLY A 635 -5.60 -20.58 -66.39
C GLY A 635 -5.42 -22.01 -65.88
N ASP A 636 -4.92 -22.13 -64.65
CA ASP A 636 -4.80 -23.40 -63.92
C ASP A 636 -5.25 -23.24 -62.46
N GLU A 637 -4.86 -24.17 -61.58
CA GLU A 637 -5.20 -24.11 -60.15
C GLU A 637 -4.58 -22.92 -59.40
N LEU A 638 -3.45 -22.39 -59.86
CA LEU A 638 -2.65 -21.35 -59.20
C LEU A 638 -2.61 -20.03 -60.01
N HIS A 639 -3.04 -20.04 -61.26
CA HIS A 639 -2.89 -18.94 -62.20
C HIS A 639 -4.22 -18.51 -62.84
N PHE A 640 -4.42 -17.21 -63.00
CA PHE A 640 -5.56 -16.67 -63.76
C PHE A 640 -5.41 -16.89 -65.26
N PRO A 641 -6.51 -16.96 -66.02
CA PRO A 641 -6.46 -16.92 -67.48
C PRO A 641 -5.90 -15.58 -67.97
N ALA A 642 -5.20 -15.60 -69.10
CA ALA A 642 -4.68 -14.40 -69.76
C ALA A 642 -4.78 -14.55 -71.29
N GLU A 643 -4.93 -13.43 -71.99
CA GLU A 643 -4.92 -13.38 -73.45
C GLU A 643 -4.15 -12.15 -73.90
N VAL A 644 -3.25 -12.30 -74.87
CA VAL A 644 -2.44 -11.22 -75.43
C VAL A 644 -2.41 -11.32 -76.95
N THR A 645 -2.28 -10.16 -77.61
CA THR A 645 -2.03 -10.09 -79.04
C THR A 645 -0.63 -9.51 -79.26
N TYR A 646 0.23 -10.25 -79.95
CA TYR A 646 1.63 -9.88 -80.17
C TYR A 646 1.88 -9.45 -81.62
N GLU A 647 2.46 -8.26 -81.80
CA GLU A 647 2.89 -7.68 -83.08
C GLU A 647 4.42 -7.49 -83.09
N VAL A 648 5.08 -7.85 -84.20
CA VAL A 648 6.55 -7.86 -84.30
C VAL A 648 7.11 -6.44 -84.52
N HIS A 649 7.83 -5.89 -83.52
CA HIS A 649 8.52 -4.58 -83.57
C HIS A 649 9.98 -4.70 -83.07
N ARG A 650 10.97 -4.15 -83.80
CA ARG A 650 12.41 -4.19 -83.42
C ARG A 650 12.98 -2.79 -83.16
N PRO A 651 13.40 -2.45 -81.92
CA PRO A 651 14.46 -1.44 -81.79
C PRO A 651 15.38 -1.56 -80.49
N TRP A 652 16.71 -1.63 -80.69
CA TRP A 652 17.89 -0.79 -80.25
C TRP A 652 18.35 -0.30 -78.84
N TYR A 653 18.14 -0.92 -77.66
CA TYR A 653 18.91 -0.48 -76.45
C TYR A 653 19.00 -1.49 -75.29
N LEU A 654 19.98 -2.40 -75.34
CA LEU A 654 20.47 -3.11 -74.16
C LEU A 654 22.01 -3.17 -74.19
N LEU A 655 22.67 -2.12 -73.67
CA LEU A 655 24.09 -2.16 -73.33
C LEU A 655 24.37 -1.28 -72.10
N SER A 656 24.13 -1.79 -70.90
CA SER A 656 24.83 -1.32 -69.67
C SER A 656 24.53 -2.17 -68.43
N ILE A 657 24.80 -3.49 -68.46
CA ILE A 657 24.69 -4.33 -67.24
C ILE A 657 25.99 -5.08 -66.84
N PRO A 658 27.05 -5.28 -67.66
CA PRO A 658 28.24 -6.00 -67.18
C PRO A 658 29.31 -5.11 -66.50
N ILE A 659 29.01 -3.87 -66.12
CA ILE A 659 29.98 -2.96 -65.45
C ILE A 659 29.85 -2.95 -63.92
N LEU A 660 28.69 -3.29 -63.35
CA LEU A 660 28.45 -3.19 -61.89
C LEU A 660 28.94 -4.40 -61.09
N ALA A 661 29.11 -5.57 -61.72
CA ALA A 661 29.53 -6.78 -61.04
C ALA A 661 31.05 -6.83 -60.71
N ALA A 662 31.90 -6.14 -61.49
CA ALA A 662 33.35 -6.10 -61.23
C ALA A 662 33.75 -5.08 -60.13
N ALA A 663 32.92 -4.06 -59.88
CA ALA A 663 33.20 -3.02 -58.88
C ALA A 663 33.02 -3.48 -57.41
N GLY A 664 32.08 -4.42 -57.16
CA GLY A 664 31.79 -4.92 -55.82
C GLY A 664 32.93 -5.76 -55.20
N VAL A 665 33.67 -6.49 -56.03
CA VAL A 665 34.76 -7.38 -55.58
C VAL A 665 36.05 -6.61 -55.26
N TRP A 666 36.28 -5.44 -55.89
CA TRP A 666 37.39 -4.54 -55.56
C TRP A 666 37.12 -3.74 -54.26
N TYR A 667 35.87 -3.39 -53.98
CA TYR A 667 35.46 -2.58 -52.83
C TYR A 667 35.68 -3.30 -51.48
N TYR A 668 35.43 -4.61 -51.40
CA TYR A 668 35.51 -5.36 -50.13
C TYR A 668 36.95 -5.62 -49.64
N ARG A 669 37.93 -5.65 -50.57
CA ARG A 669 39.34 -5.94 -50.24
C ARG A 669 40.13 -4.72 -49.73
N ASN A 670 39.59 -3.50 -49.89
CA ASN A 670 40.26 -2.23 -49.60
C ASN A 670 39.67 -1.42 -48.41
N MET A 671 38.86 -2.02 -47.54
CA MET A 671 38.22 -1.30 -46.41
C MET A 671 39.20 -0.99 -45.23
N PRO A 672 39.18 0.24 -44.67
CA PRO A 672 39.93 0.61 -43.47
C PRO A 672 39.48 -0.13 -42.20
N ARG A 673 40.41 -0.81 -41.52
CA ARG A 673 40.24 -1.39 -40.17
C ARG A 673 40.91 -0.47 -39.16
N LEU A 674 40.16 -0.06 -38.13
CA LEU A 674 40.62 0.81 -37.05
C LEU A 674 39.92 0.37 -35.76
N ARG A 675 40.69 -0.18 -34.83
CA ARG A 675 40.28 -0.53 -33.46
C ARG A 675 41.11 0.31 -32.49
N VAL A 676 40.45 0.89 -31.50
CA VAL A 676 41.07 1.79 -30.51
C VAL A 676 40.61 1.32 -29.15
N GLU A 677 41.56 1.06 -28.27
CA GLU A 677 41.31 0.62 -26.89
C GLU A 677 42.20 1.42 -25.95
N LEU A 678 41.65 1.78 -24.79
CA LEU A 678 42.43 2.42 -23.73
C LEU A 678 43.06 1.33 -22.86
N GLU A 679 44.33 1.50 -22.54
CA GLU A 679 45.01 0.58 -21.62
C GLU A 679 44.45 0.78 -20.21
N LYS A 680 43.81 -0.27 -19.69
CA LYS A 680 43.19 -0.31 -18.37
C LYS A 680 43.59 -1.58 -17.65
N GLU A 681 43.55 -1.51 -16.33
CA GLU A 681 43.76 -2.62 -15.41
C GLU A 681 42.66 -3.68 -15.56
N HIS A 682 41.43 -3.27 -15.91
CA HIS A 682 40.33 -4.17 -16.23
C HIS A 682 39.53 -3.69 -17.47
N PRO A 683 39.18 -4.55 -18.46
CA PRO A 683 38.53 -4.14 -19.71
C PRO A 683 37.18 -3.44 -19.53
N GLU A 684 36.38 -3.91 -18.57
CA GLU A 684 35.04 -3.35 -18.24
C GLU A 684 35.08 -2.12 -17.33
N MET A 685 36.27 -1.69 -16.86
CA MET A 685 36.36 -0.56 -15.94
C MET A 685 35.87 0.73 -16.62
N PRO A 686 35.17 1.64 -15.92
CA PRO A 686 34.81 2.94 -16.46
C PRO A 686 36.02 3.71 -17.00
N ASN A 687 35.81 4.53 -18.04
CA ASN A 687 36.85 5.39 -18.63
C ASN A 687 37.17 6.60 -17.74
N ILE A 688 37.63 6.38 -16.49
CA ILE A 688 37.88 7.44 -15.51
C ILE A 688 39.37 7.51 -15.12
N TRP A 689 39.94 8.71 -15.20
CA TRP A 689 41.32 9.01 -14.78
C TRP A 689 41.38 10.27 -13.92
N LYS A 690 42.36 10.38 -13.03
CA LYS A 690 42.61 11.63 -12.28
C LYS A 690 43.39 12.62 -13.13
N ALA A 691 43.15 13.92 -12.93
CA ALA A 691 43.90 14.97 -13.61
C ALA A 691 45.42 14.78 -13.44
N GLY A 692 46.17 14.92 -14.54
CA GLY A 692 47.61 14.72 -14.62
C GLY A 692 48.08 13.28 -14.87
N GLU A 693 47.17 12.28 -14.87
CA GLU A 693 47.53 10.90 -15.17
C GLU A 693 47.76 10.64 -16.66
N GLU A 694 48.67 9.69 -16.94
CA GLU A 694 48.99 9.24 -18.28
C GLU A 694 48.03 8.14 -18.76
N ILE A 695 47.37 8.38 -19.88
CA ILE A 695 46.45 7.45 -20.53
C ILE A 695 47.10 6.94 -21.82
N ARG A 696 47.25 5.62 -21.94
CA ARG A 696 47.79 5.00 -23.16
C ARG A 696 46.68 4.47 -24.05
N VAL A 697 46.75 4.84 -25.32
CA VAL A 697 45.80 4.48 -26.37
C VAL A 697 46.44 3.44 -27.26
N ARG A 698 45.90 2.21 -27.26
CA ARG A 698 46.32 1.14 -28.16
C ARG A 698 45.48 1.21 -29.42
N VAL A 699 46.14 1.38 -30.56
CA VAL A 699 45.49 1.50 -31.87
C VAL A 699 45.95 0.38 -32.78
N GLU A 700 45.00 -0.44 -33.22
CA GLU A 700 45.22 -1.42 -34.29
C GLU A 700 44.59 -0.90 -35.58
N SER A 701 45.43 -0.51 -36.53
CA SER A 701 44.97 -0.09 -37.85
C SER A 701 45.80 -0.66 -38.97
N ASN A 702 45.16 -1.00 -40.09
CA ASN A 702 45.83 -1.36 -41.34
C ASN A 702 46.23 -0.13 -42.19
N LEU A 703 46.08 1.07 -41.64
CA LEU A 703 46.48 2.35 -42.23
C LEU A 703 47.25 3.19 -41.20
N PRO A 704 48.11 4.14 -41.63
CA PRO A 704 48.68 5.14 -40.73
C PRO A 704 47.56 5.87 -39.96
N PHE A 705 47.78 6.19 -38.69
CA PHE A 705 46.77 6.85 -37.86
C PHE A 705 47.35 8.06 -37.13
N ALA A 706 46.47 8.98 -36.75
CA ALA A 706 46.79 10.09 -35.86
C ALA A 706 45.78 10.08 -34.70
N VAL A 707 46.30 10.25 -33.48
CA VAL A 707 45.49 10.47 -32.28
C VAL A 707 45.34 11.97 -32.11
N ALA A 708 44.13 12.42 -31.81
CA ALA A 708 43.82 13.80 -31.48
C ALA A 708 43.07 13.83 -30.16
N VAL A 709 43.43 14.77 -29.30
CA VAL A 709 42.83 15.00 -27.99
C VAL A 709 42.19 16.38 -28.03
N ASP A 710 40.88 16.44 -27.80
CA ASP A 710 40.09 17.68 -27.84
C ASP A 710 40.32 18.55 -29.10
N GLY A 711 40.70 17.91 -30.22
CA GLY A 711 40.94 18.53 -31.52
C GLY A 711 42.41 18.77 -31.88
N GLU A 712 43.35 18.61 -30.96
CA GLU A 712 44.79 18.78 -31.21
C GLU A 712 45.51 17.44 -31.41
N VAL A 713 46.46 17.38 -32.35
CA VAL A 713 47.20 16.14 -32.65
C VAL A 713 48.12 15.80 -31.48
N SER A 714 47.97 14.56 -30.97
CA SER A 714 48.72 14.05 -29.82
C SER A 714 49.30 12.65 -30.11
N GLY A 715 50.17 12.19 -29.21
CA GLY A 715 50.71 10.84 -29.26
C GLY A 715 49.72 9.78 -28.78
N THR A 716 50.15 8.51 -28.75
CA THR A 716 49.39 7.41 -28.15
C THR A 716 49.44 7.41 -26.61
N SER A 717 50.10 8.38 -26.00
CA SER A 717 50.13 8.62 -24.56
C SER A 717 49.67 10.06 -24.31
N VAL A 718 48.60 10.23 -23.54
CA VAL A 718 47.89 11.51 -23.40
C VAL A 718 47.63 11.82 -21.92
N ARG A 719 47.67 13.11 -21.55
CA ARG A 719 47.41 13.60 -20.18
C ARG A 719 46.42 14.76 -20.21
N PHE A 720 45.58 14.84 -19.19
CA PHE A 720 44.56 15.88 -19.06
C PHE A 720 44.70 16.56 -17.71
N GLU A 721 44.88 17.88 -17.71
CA GLU A 721 45.08 18.66 -16.48
C GLU A 721 43.77 19.20 -15.91
N SER A 722 42.73 19.33 -16.74
CA SER A 722 41.42 19.85 -16.32
C SER A 722 40.43 18.71 -16.04
N PRO A 723 39.66 18.76 -14.94
CA PRO A 723 38.54 17.87 -14.69
C PRO A 723 37.41 18.10 -15.70
N GLY A 724 36.69 17.03 -16.07
CA GLY A 724 35.58 17.11 -17.01
C GLY A 724 35.50 15.92 -17.98
N LYS A 725 34.61 16.03 -18.97
CA LYS A 725 34.49 15.06 -20.05
C LYS A 725 35.40 15.47 -21.21
N HIS A 726 36.21 14.53 -21.68
CA HIS A 726 37.15 14.73 -22.77
C HIS A 726 36.99 13.64 -23.83
N ALA A 727 37.42 13.92 -25.06
CA ALA A 727 37.30 12.98 -26.17
C ALA A 727 38.66 12.70 -26.81
N ILE A 728 39.03 11.41 -26.87
CA ILE A 728 40.19 10.94 -27.62
C ILE A 728 39.69 10.45 -28.98
N ARG A 729 40.06 11.17 -30.04
CA ARG A 729 39.69 10.85 -31.42
C ARG A 729 40.89 10.28 -32.18
N VAL A 730 40.73 9.09 -32.76
CA VAL A 730 41.76 8.46 -33.59
C VAL A 730 41.28 8.38 -35.02
N ASN A 731 42.10 8.92 -35.92
CA ASN A 731 41.82 9.01 -37.35
C ASN A 731 42.76 8.08 -38.11
N ALA A 732 42.23 7.13 -38.88
CA ALA A 732 43.00 6.36 -39.86
C ALA A 732 43.11 7.15 -41.16
N ILE A 733 44.33 7.39 -41.64
CA ILE A 733 44.67 8.34 -42.71
C ILE A 733 45.31 7.57 -43.88
N LYS A 734 44.84 7.84 -45.09
CA LYS A 734 45.45 7.35 -46.34
C LYS A 734 45.41 8.45 -47.39
N ASP A 735 46.56 8.74 -48.01
CA ASP A 735 46.73 9.78 -49.03
C ASP A 735 46.29 11.19 -48.56
N GLY A 736 46.62 11.53 -47.32
CA GLY A 736 46.30 12.83 -46.72
C GLY A 736 44.82 13.04 -46.36
N ARG A 737 43.95 12.01 -46.49
CA ARG A 737 42.53 12.07 -46.12
C ARG A 737 42.20 11.08 -45.00
N VAL A 738 41.36 11.51 -44.05
CA VAL A 738 40.83 10.65 -42.99
C VAL A 738 39.83 9.67 -43.61
N ARG A 739 40.10 8.37 -43.47
CA ARG A 739 39.29 7.28 -44.04
C ARG A 739 38.37 6.61 -43.02
N LYS A 740 38.70 6.68 -41.73
CA LYS A 740 37.86 6.16 -40.63
C LYS A 740 38.22 6.87 -39.33
N VAL A 741 37.21 7.15 -38.50
CA VAL A 741 37.35 7.82 -37.21
C VAL A 741 36.77 6.95 -36.10
N ARG A 742 37.46 6.91 -34.95
CA ARG A 742 36.93 6.37 -33.69
C ARG A 742 37.16 7.40 -32.59
N GLU A 743 36.13 7.64 -31.80
CA GLU A 743 36.18 8.59 -30.68
C GLU A 743 35.80 7.84 -29.41
N ILE A 744 36.58 8.04 -28.35
CA ILE A 744 36.35 7.46 -27.03
C ILE A 744 36.21 8.62 -26.04
N GLU A 745 35.05 8.70 -25.39
CA GLU A 745 34.81 9.64 -24.30
C GLU A 745 35.46 9.10 -23.03
N ILE A 746 36.18 9.99 -22.34
CA ILE A 746 36.80 9.74 -21.04
C ILE A 746 36.35 10.82 -20.06
N ARG A 747 36.35 10.49 -18.77
CA ARG A 747 36.05 11.45 -17.69
C ARG A 747 37.29 11.63 -16.83
N ILE A 748 37.68 12.87 -16.63
CA ILE A 748 38.79 13.27 -15.77
C ILE A 748 38.22 13.82 -14.47
N VAL A 749 38.61 13.23 -13.35
CA VAL A 749 38.15 13.61 -12.00
C VAL A 749 39.26 14.31 -11.23
N GLU A 750 38.88 15.19 -10.29
CA GLU A 750 39.84 15.79 -9.36
C GLU A 750 40.37 14.75 -8.36
N ASP A 751 39.49 13.84 -7.93
CA ASP A 751 39.84 12.76 -7.01
C ASP A 751 39.09 11.47 -7.35
N TYR A 752 39.74 10.34 -7.07
CA TYR A 752 39.15 9.03 -7.33
C TYR A 752 37.97 8.70 -6.40
N GLY A 753 37.73 9.49 -5.35
CA GLY A 753 36.52 9.37 -4.52
C GLY A 753 35.24 9.44 -5.35
N GLU A 754 35.17 10.34 -6.33
CA GLU A 754 34.02 10.42 -7.25
C GLU A 754 33.83 9.13 -8.07
N ALA A 755 34.94 8.51 -8.47
CA ALA A 755 34.92 7.29 -9.27
C ALA A 755 34.48 6.07 -8.42
N VAL A 756 34.90 6.01 -7.16
CA VAL A 756 34.46 5.01 -6.18
C VAL A 756 32.96 5.16 -5.87
N GLU A 757 32.48 6.39 -5.74
CA GLU A 757 31.05 6.69 -5.57
C GLU A 757 30.21 6.15 -6.74
N GLU A 758 30.71 6.32 -7.97
CA GLU A 758 30.05 5.81 -9.16
C GLU A 758 29.98 4.27 -9.19
N VAL A 759 31.06 3.59 -8.79
CA VAL A 759 31.10 2.12 -8.66
C VAL A 759 30.09 1.64 -7.62
N PHE A 760 29.98 2.32 -6.49
CA PHE A 760 29.00 1.97 -5.45
C PHE A 760 27.56 2.15 -5.94
N ARG A 761 27.27 3.26 -6.64
CA ARG A 761 25.94 3.48 -7.26
C ARG A 761 25.61 2.45 -8.35
N MET A 762 26.62 1.87 -9.01
CA MET A 762 26.43 0.74 -9.92
C MET A 762 26.08 -0.54 -9.16
N PHE A 763 26.71 -0.79 -8.01
CA PHE A 763 26.37 -1.89 -7.11
C PHE A 763 24.93 -1.77 -6.60
N GLU A 764 24.54 -0.62 -6.03
CA GLU A 764 23.18 -0.40 -5.50
C GLU A 764 22.10 -0.64 -6.56
N ARG A 765 22.27 -0.06 -7.75
CA ARG A 765 21.29 -0.23 -8.84
C ARG A 765 21.14 -1.68 -9.25
N GLU A 766 22.23 -2.45 -9.25
CA GLU A 766 22.19 -3.85 -9.64
C GLU A 766 21.54 -4.73 -8.54
N VAL A 767 21.81 -4.44 -7.26
CA VAL A 767 21.14 -5.09 -6.13
C VAL A 767 19.64 -4.81 -6.13
N MET A 768 19.24 -3.55 -6.27
CA MET A 768 17.83 -3.17 -6.35
C MET A 768 17.13 -3.83 -7.55
N ARG A 769 17.77 -3.82 -8.73
CA ARG A 769 17.20 -4.41 -9.95
C ARG A 769 17.03 -5.92 -9.87
N ARG A 770 17.96 -6.65 -9.23
CA ARG A 770 17.95 -8.12 -9.21
C ARG A 770 17.32 -8.74 -7.96
N ARG A 771 17.37 -8.04 -6.82
CA ARG A 771 16.94 -8.55 -5.52
C ARG A 771 15.86 -7.70 -4.83
N GLY A 772 15.53 -6.53 -5.38
CA GLY A 772 14.50 -5.64 -4.81
C GLY A 772 14.89 -5.00 -3.48
N ILE A 773 16.18 -4.98 -3.15
CA ILE A 773 16.71 -4.45 -1.88
C ILE A 773 17.22 -3.02 -2.11
N ASP A 774 16.73 -2.06 -1.33
CA ASP A 774 17.25 -0.69 -1.31
C ASP A 774 18.39 -0.56 -0.28
N CYS A 775 19.62 -0.44 -0.77
CA CYS A 775 20.80 -0.37 0.08
C CYS A 775 20.98 0.98 0.80
N ARG A 776 20.18 2.02 0.49
CA ARG A 776 20.41 3.40 0.99
C ARG A 776 20.04 3.61 2.45
N THR A 777 19.13 2.79 2.98
CA THR A 777 18.67 2.85 4.37
C THR A 777 19.28 1.76 5.23
N MET A 778 20.21 0.98 4.67
CA MET A 778 20.75 -0.23 5.28
C MET A 778 22.25 -0.08 5.52
N THR A 779 22.71 -0.63 6.63
CA THR A 779 24.13 -0.76 6.93
C THR A 779 24.76 -1.86 6.05
N ALA A 780 26.09 -1.79 5.86
CA ALA A 780 26.83 -2.80 5.10
C ALA A 780 26.57 -4.25 5.59
N ARG A 781 26.36 -4.44 6.90
CA ARG A 781 26.05 -5.75 7.50
C ARG A 781 24.64 -6.23 7.19
N GLU A 782 23.66 -5.32 7.20
CA GLU A 782 22.28 -5.65 6.83
C GLU A 782 22.18 -5.98 5.34
N VAL A 783 22.92 -5.28 4.48
CA VAL A 783 22.99 -5.61 3.05
C VAL A 783 23.67 -6.98 2.83
N MET A 784 24.71 -7.31 3.59
CA MET A 784 25.33 -8.65 3.56
C MET A 784 24.38 -9.76 3.98
N GLU A 785 23.62 -9.55 5.06
CA GLU A 785 22.64 -10.50 5.56
C GLU A 785 21.50 -10.69 4.55
N ALA A 786 20.96 -9.60 4.01
CA ALA A 786 19.90 -9.63 3.01
C ALA A 786 20.33 -10.29 1.69
N LEU A 787 21.61 -10.15 1.30
CA LEU A 787 22.16 -10.83 0.13
C LEU A 787 22.64 -12.27 0.41
N GLY A 788 22.68 -12.70 1.69
CA GLY A 788 23.21 -13.99 2.08
C GLY A 788 24.72 -14.15 1.84
N VAL A 789 25.47 -13.05 1.79
CA VAL A 789 26.89 -13.02 1.41
C VAL A 789 27.76 -12.81 2.65
N LYS A 790 28.55 -13.82 3.01
CA LYS A 790 29.57 -13.74 4.07
C LYS A 790 30.94 -13.35 3.49
N ASP A 791 31.00 -12.22 2.81
CA ASP A 791 32.22 -11.73 2.15
C ASP A 791 32.68 -10.42 2.77
N GLU A 792 33.81 -10.45 3.48
CA GLU A 792 34.40 -9.26 4.11
C GLU A 792 34.79 -8.17 3.09
N ARG A 793 34.90 -8.51 1.79
CA ARG A 793 35.14 -7.53 0.73
C ARG A 793 33.95 -6.59 0.51
N LEU A 794 32.72 -7.00 0.84
CA LEU A 794 31.55 -6.11 0.74
C LEU A 794 31.62 -4.99 1.78
N LEU A 795 32.05 -5.30 3.01
CA LEU A 795 32.34 -4.27 4.03
C LEU A 795 33.39 -3.29 3.52
N ARG A 796 34.44 -3.80 2.89
CA ARG A 796 35.50 -2.98 2.30
C ARG A 796 34.98 -2.02 1.21
N LEU A 797 34.04 -2.46 0.37
CA LEU A 797 33.42 -1.60 -0.64
C LEU A 797 32.56 -0.49 -0.02
N PHE A 798 31.78 -0.81 1.03
CA PHE A 798 31.00 0.18 1.78
C PHE A 798 31.90 1.19 2.51
N GLU A 799 32.99 0.73 3.14
CA GLU A 799 33.98 1.63 3.75
C GLU A 799 34.59 2.58 2.70
N LEU A 800 35.01 2.05 1.54
CA LEU A 800 35.56 2.87 0.46
C LEU A 800 34.55 3.92 -0.04
N TYR A 801 33.25 3.62 -0.02
CA TYR A 801 32.19 4.57 -0.36
C TYR A 801 31.91 5.60 0.75
N GLU A 802 31.79 5.17 2.00
CA GLU A 802 31.44 6.03 3.14
C GLU A 802 32.45 7.17 3.34
N TYR A 803 33.72 6.90 3.06
CA TYR A 803 34.78 7.90 3.13
C TYR A 803 35.01 8.67 1.81
N ALA A 804 34.24 8.38 0.75
CA ALA A 804 34.40 9.01 -0.56
C ALA A 804 34.17 10.54 -0.44
N GLY A 805 35.19 11.32 -0.79
CA GLY A 805 35.18 12.78 -0.67
C GLY A 805 35.81 13.35 0.62
N THR A 806 36.16 12.51 1.59
CA THR A 806 36.82 12.95 2.85
C THR A 806 38.33 12.62 2.91
N ARG A 807 38.82 11.79 1.98
CA ARG A 807 40.22 11.37 1.83
C ARG A 807 40.63 11.43 0.36
N GLY A 808 41.92 11.63 0.06
CA GLY A 808 42.43 11.63 -1.31
C GLY A 808 42.61 10.20 -1.82
N TYR A 809 41.71 9.73 -2.68
CA TYR A 809 41.73 8.35 -3.17
C TYR A 809 42.79 8.16 -4.26
N THR A 810 43.39 6.98 -4.25
CA THR A 810 44.36 6.54 -5.26
C THR A 810 43.69 5.73 -6.36
N ARG A 811 44.32 5.68 -7.55
CA ARG A 811 43.87 4.82 -8.66
C ARG A 811 43.76 3.35 -8.24
N LYS A 812 44.65 2.90 -7.35
CA LYS A 812 44.64 1.54 -6.81
C LYS A 812 43.36 1.24 -6.02
N GLU A 813 42.88 2.17 -5.21
CA GLU A 813 41.65 2.01 -4.42
C GLU A 813 40.40 2.05 -5.31
N PHE A 814 40.41 2.86 -6.37
CA PHE A 814 39.35 2.82 -7.39
C PHE A 814 39.29 1.47 -8.12
N VAL A 815 40.46 0.95 -8.55
CA VAL A 815 40.55 -0.39 -9.17
C VAL A 815 40.08 -1.46 -8.19
N GLU A 816 40.49 -1.40 -6.92
CA GLU A 816 40.06 -2.31 -5.86
C GLU A 816 38.54 -2.28 -5.69
N ALA A 817 37.92 -1.10 -5.58
CA ALA A 817 36.47 -0.96 -5.48
C ALA A 817 35.75 -1.58 -6.69
N PHE A 818 36.25 -1.36 -7.90
CA PHE A 818 35.66 -1.91 -9.12
C PHE A 818 35.80 -3.44 -9.20
N GLU A 819 36.94 -3.99 -8.82
CA GLU A 819 37.17 -5.44 -8.77
C GLU A 819 36.26 -6.12 -7.73
N ILE A 820 36.11 -5.50 -6.55
CA ILE A 820 35.18 -5.98 -5.52
C ILE A 820 33.75 -5.98 -6.08
N TYR A 821 33.29 -4.88 -6.67
CA TYR A 821 31.99 -4.82 -7.34
C TYR A 821 31.82 -5.92 -8.40
N MET A 822 32.79 -6.12 -9.29
CA MET A 822 32.71 -7.14 -10.34
C MET A 822 32.69 -8.56 -9.78
N SER A 823 33.37 -8.82 -8.66
CA SER A 823 33.32 -10.10 -7.96
C SER A 823 31.94 -10.35 -7.34
N LEU A 824 31.34 -9.33 -6.73
CA LEU A 824 30.01 -9.39 -6.12
C LEU A 824 28.91 -9.48 -7.18
N ARG A 825 29.08 -8.86 -8.35
CA ARG A 825 28.13 -8.90 -9.48
C ARG A 825 27.76 -10.33 -9.90
N ARG A 826 28.67 -11.30 -9.76
CA ARG A 826 28.39 -12.73 -10.02
C ARG A 826 27.59 -13.42 -8.92
N VAL A 827 27.68 -12.92 -7.68
CA VAL A 827 26.98 -13.45 -6.50
C VAL A 827 25.60 -12.83 -6.33
N ILE A 828 25.42 -11.58 -6.76
CA ILE A 828 24.13 -10.85 -6.74
C ILE A 828 23.14 -11.45 -7.76
N GLY A 829 23.65 -11.91 -8.91
CA GLY A 829 22.88 -12.66 -9.91
C GLY A 829 22.49 -14.03 -9.41
#